data_AF-A0A543CTN0-F1
#
_entry.id   AF-A0A543CTN0-F1
#
_cell.length_a   1.000
_cell.length_b   1.000
_cell.length_c   1.000
_cell.angle_alpha   90.00
_cell.angle_beta   90.00
_cell.angle_gamma   90.00
#
_symmetry.space_group_name_H-M   'P 1'
#
loop_
_entity.id
_entity.type
_entity.pdbx_description
1 polymer ?
#
loop_
_entity_poly.entity_id
_entity_poly.type
_entity_poly.pdbx_seq_one_letter_code
_entity_poly.pdbx_strand_id
1 'polypeptide(L)'
;MEVGRLRVELLGPVRLTGGRRELQAGSAKQRLVLAVLALQADRVVSREALIDAVWGEEPPDAAEDGLYTYVSRLRRVLDPSRTGEILVTEGSGYRLRADAVEVDVEEFVRLGELGRRRGEAGDPDGALDALESALGLWRGEPLSDVQGSFVTAQRARMTELRLLAVERRAGALIQRGRQAEVITDLTPLVAEYPLREELNALLMLALHENGGSAEALEVFERVEMTLADQLGLGPGDRLHGMRQRVLDKLLQRPLAGRSAEKALLRERLADLRAGQGSVIWVEGGPRVGKSALLAAGMAGAEESGCRVFRLAAEDGGPNSPADLMRCFRGIEADPAEPVYVTIDRLVRDVRAMCDRRPILLVVDDFHHVDEGGLLAWRRLVKVAADRPLCLVAAGRPDENRRELRRLAETISNVGHAIELKPLGEAGVAELVTDVTGTAPGPELLEVLGCAAGNPGRLIDIIEALASASLLRIEEGRLVLARAYYEDTLSEVVRPWLRVLTQPCLRLVRAAALLGFEFDLDDLTALLGQALPALARPLSEAVENGVLRQLGRRMAFQHPMLCRAVELTSPESERPIRHREAARALEEAGAMPDRVAAQLLLAELPPDAWTIRWLLTHAEVLAIQAPKLAVGLVERVLAWRGLRSASRVDLTALLVRLVWRQGGRPVEEAAFVELATTDAELAAEMRLVTAYLQSDGGEPAVAQDTIRRALADPALHVRWRIRLECLRGQIEYAEHGRDFATKAVRAAEEAGDVLGVAYARHRLWQLQWQLGDHDGALAHVEAGIEAVSGQRDAIEVELGLWGDKVFSLQQLDRLEEAERALATARALAIRRGVAGGIAPLAAVHWYWLGRWDDAIADLEYTMYDGWYCLRRSGVFRLVQGLRAVIAAHRDDSVGLEAALKTTWSSGEEATRTATFDFLLVGAAMAAEQDGRPLDALAILEPLLSGPATGGVAAHQWLPRMARLAVEVGDLPLARRIVAACEAEAAKEWSPARAGVTLRWCAGLAESDPEPVLAAAERFAALGRRIEQAMALEDAAGIFARSSMIQAAALHGHQAMELYAELGALWDLRRTETLLAGHGIVRAGGRRAPSHLSPTEYKVAELVAAGWANGEIGMALSLPRAAVQEHILNVVAKTGARSRLSVTPQLVESLRGSAGTGRPRG
;
A
#
# COMPACT_ATOMS: atom_id res chain seq x y z
N MET A 1 75.16 26.84 7.03
CA MET A 1 73.95 26.03 6.86
C MET A 1 73.43 25.75 8.25
N GLU A 2 72.31 26.35 8.65
CA GLU A 2 71.68 26.02 9.93
C GLU A 2 71.26 24.56 9.88
N VAL A 3 71.93 23.72 10.67
CA VAL A 3 71.50 22.34 10.88
C VAL A 3 70.26 22.45 11.78
N GLY A 4 69.07 22.40 11.16
CA GLY A 4 67.83 22.30 11.93
C GLY A 4 67.91 21.11 12.88
N ARG A 5 67.34 21.27 14.08
CA ARG A 5 67.32 20.24 15.13
C ARG A 5 66.88 18.89 14.55
N LEU A 6 67.56 17.81 14.94
CA LEU A 6 67.25 16.48 14.46
C LEU A 6 65.92 16.02 15.05
N ARG A 7 65.06 15.45 14.22
CA ARG A 7 63.78 14.89 14.65
C ARG A 7 63.64 13.44 14.20
N VAL A 8 63.37 12.55 15.14
CA VAL A 8 63.04 11.15 14.89
C VAL A 8 61.53 11.00 14.93
N GLU A 9 60.99 10.46 13.84
CA GLU A 9 59.55 10.30 13.63
C GLU A 9 59.21 8.81 13.66
N LEU A 10 58.38 8.41 14.61
CA LEU A 10 57.99 7.02 14.87
C LEU A 10 56.48 6.79 14.79
N LEU A 11 55.66 7.86 14.74
CA LEU A 11 54.21 7.81 14.59
C LEU A 11 53.77 7.59 13.12
N GLY A 12 54.52 6.74 12.41
CA GLY A 12 54.42 6.41 10.99
C GLY A 12 55.61 5.54 10.61
N PRO A 13 56.08 5.54 9.35
CA PRO A 13 57.38 4.94 9.02
C PRO A 13 58.52 5.62 9.79
N VAL A 14 59.55 4.86 10.20
CA VAL A 14 60.70 5.37 10.94
C VAL A 14 61.49 6.35 10.07
N ARG A 15 61.42 7.64 10.41
CA ARG A 15 62.16 8.69 9.68
C ARG A 15 63.05 9.47 10.61
N LEU A 16 64.16 9.96 10.05
CA LEU A 16 65.05 10.91 10.69
C LEU A 16 65.08 12.14 9.81
N THR A 17 64.79 13.32 10.36
CA THR A 17 64.81 14.58 9.63
C THR A 17 65.77 15.56 10.29
N GLY A 18 66.44 16.38 9.46
CA GLY A 18 67.25 17.50 9.91
C GLY A 18 66.69 18.79 9.31
N GLY A 19 65.97 19.56 10.11
CA GLY A 19 65.13 20.66 9.61
C GLY A 19 64.06 20.15 8.64
N ARG A 20 64.03 20.64 7.40
CA ARG A 20 63.05 20.22 6.38
C ARG A 20 63.49 19.03 5.52
N ARG A 21 64.67 18.44 5.78
CA ARG A 21 65.24 17.38 4.93
C ARG A 21 65.20 16.03 5.62
N GLU A 22 64.67 15.03 4.94
CA GLU A 22 64.76 13.63 5.37
C GLU A 22 66.19 13.07 5.17
N LEU A 23 66.71 12.45 6.22
CA LEU A 23 68.03 11.83 6.28
C LEU A 23 67.87 10.31 6.15
N GLN A 24 68.77 9.68 5.39
CA GLN A 24 68.71 8.24 5.11
C GLN A 24 69.15 7.42 6.34
N ALA A 25 68.19 7.01 7.16
CA ALA A 25 68.41 6.24 8.39
C ALA A 25 68.82 4.76 8.15
N GLY A 26 69.01 4.34 6.89
CA GLY A 26 69.58 3.05 6.51
C GLY A 26 68.54 1.95 6.31
N SER A 27 68.96 0.69 6.42
CA SER A 27 68.09 -0.50 6.26
C SER A 27 67.06 -0.65 7.37
N ALA A 28 66.04 -1.50 7.21
CA ALA A 28 64.99 -1.72 8.21
C ALA A 28 65.56 -2.07 9.62
N LYS A 29 66.58 -2.94 9.69
CA LYS A 29 67.27 -3.27 10.96
C LYS A 29 68.01 -2.07 11.55
N GLN A 30 68.63 -1.23 10.72
CA GLN A 30 69.28 0.00 11.19
C GLN A 30 68.26 1.02 11.72
N ARG A 31 67.11 1.17 11.04
CA ARG A 31 66.02 2.03 11.49
C ARG A 31 65.37 1.52 12.78
N LEU A 32 65.28 0.20 12.96
CA LEU A 32 64.80 -0.40 14.20
C LEU A 32 65.74 -0.10 15.38
N VAL A 33 67.07 -0.18 15.20
CA VAL A 33 68.03 0.26 16.22
C VAL A 33 67.80 1.74 16.60
N LEU A 34 67.59 2.61 15.61
CA LEU A 34 67.28 4.02 15.86
C LEU A 34 65.97 4.20 16.64
N ALA A 35 64.91 3.46 16.28
CA ALA A 35 63.61 3.52 16.96
C ALA A 35 63.70 3.06 18.43
N VAL A 36 64.43 1.98 18.73
CA VAL A 36 64.64 1.50 20.11
C VAL A 36 65.37 2.55 20.94
N LEU A 37 66.43 3.15 20.39
CA LEU A 37 67.20 4.20 21.06
C LEU A 37 66.40 5.48 21.25
N ALA A 38 65.57 5.87 20.28
CA ALA A 38 64.72 7.06 20.37
C ALA A 38 63.59 6.90 21.39
N LEU A 39 62.97 5.72 21.49
CA LEU A 39 61.96 5.43 22.53
C LEU A 39 62.54 5.33 23.94
N GLN A 40 63.87 5.22 24.05
CA GLN A 40 64.62 5.23 25.30
C GLN A 40 65.63 6.39 25.32
N ALA A 41 65.27 7.53 24.74
CA ALA A 41 66.15 8.70 24.72
C ALA A 41 66.66 9.03 26.13
N ASP A 42 67.94 9.42 26.20
CA ASP A 42 68.73 9.68 27.42
C ASP A 42 68.98 8.46 28.35
N ARG A 43 68.53 7.26 27.97
CA ARG A 43 68.84 6.01 28.70
C ARG A 43 69.89 5.19 27.95
N VAL A 44 70.73 4.47 28.70
CA VAL A 44 71.69 3.51 28.10
C VAL A 44 70.93 2.22 27.78
N VAL A 45 70.86 1.87 26.49
CA VAL A 45 70.31 0.59 26.03
C VAL A 45 71.47 -0.38 25.84
N SER A 46 71.44 -1.54 26.53
CA SER A 46 72.50 -2.55 26.42
C SER A 46 72.56 -3.14 25.01
N ARG A 47 73.74 -3.66 24.62
CA ARG A 47 73.90 -4.38 23.35
C ARG A 47 72.95 -5.58 23.25
N GLU A 48 72.81 -6.35 24.32
CA GLU A 48 71.88 -7.48 24.41
C GLU A 48 70.44 -7.06 24.12
N ALA A 49 69.95 -5.97 24.74
CA ALA A 49 68.59 -5.47 24.51
C ALA A 49 68.37 -4.95 23.09
N LEU A 50 69.40 -4.35 22.46
CA LEU A 50 69.34 -3.95 21.06
C LEU A 50 69.36 -5.15 20.11
N ILE A 51 70.10 -6.22 20.46
CA ILE A 51 70.11 -7.46 19.68
C ILE A 51 68.74 -8.14 19.77
N ASP A 52 68.22 -8.31 20.98
CA ASP A 52 66.90 -8.89 21.21
C ASP A 52 65.79 -8.11 20.48
N ALA A 53 65.79 -6.78 20.56
CA ALA A 53 64.79 -5.96 19.89
C ALA A 53 64.84 -6.04 18.35
N VAL A 54 66.02 -6.28 17.75
CA VAL A 54 66.22 -6.28 16.29
C VAL A 54 66.10 -7.66 15.66
N TRP A 55 66.50 -8.71 16.37
CA TRP A 55 66.55 -10.08 15.87
C TRP A 55 65.64 -11.07 16.63
N GLY A 56 65.12 -10.73 17.81
CA GLY A 56 64.28 -11.61 18.63
C GLY A 56 65.06 -12.79 19.21
N GLU A 57 64.36 -13.92 19.40
CA GLU A 57 64.90 -15.13 20.04
C GLU A 57 65.93 -15.90 19.19
N GLU A 58 66.07 -15.57 17.90
CA GLU A 58 67.01 -16.23 16.97
C GLU A 58 68.01 -15.23 16.34
N PRO A 59 68.96 -14.66 17.12
CA PRO A 59 69.99 -13.80 16.58
C PRO A 59 71.03 -14.61 15.77
N PRO A 60 71.53 -14.10 14.63
CA PRO A 60 72.61 -14.74 13.88
C PRO A 60 73.92 -14.68 14.66
N ASP A 61 74.83 -15.64 14.43
CA ASP A 61 76.15 -15.71 15.11
C ASP A 61 76.96 -14.40 15.03
N ALA A 62 76.74 -13.58 14.00
CA ALA A 62 77.38 -12.28 13.79
C ALA A 62 76.49 -11.06 14.18
N ALA A 63 75.52 -11.23 15.08
CA ALA A 63 74.60 -10.16 15.48
C ALA A 63 75.31 -8.96 16.12
N GLU A 64 76.35 -9.19 16.94
CA GLU A 64 77.14 -8.10 17.53
C GLU A 64 77.84 -7.26 16.45
N ASP A 65 78.51 -7.89 15.49
CA ASP A 65 79.18 -7.20 14.36
C ASP A 65 78.18 -6.42 13.51
N GLY A 66 76.98 -6.99 13.30
CA GLY A 66 75.86 -6.31 12.65
C GLY A 66 75.41 -5.07 13.42
N LEU A 67 75.26 -5.16 14.74
CA LEU A 67 74.88 -4.03 15.60
C LEU A 67 75.91 -2.91 15.56
N TYR A 68 77.21 -3.22 15.67
CA TYR A 68 78.28 -2.23 15.53
C TYR A 68 78.22 -1.51 14.17
N THR A 69 77.95 -2.25 13.11
CA THR A 69 77.81 -1.69 11.75
C THR A 69 76.63 -0.72 11.67
N TYR A 70 75.48 -1.08 12.24
CA TYR A 70 74.30 -0.20 12.26
C TYR A 70 74.52 1.06 13.11
N VAL A 71 75.10 0.93 14.30
CA VAL A 71 75.42 2.08 15.17
C VAL A 71 76.43 3.01 14.51
N SER A 72 77.48 2.47 13.88
CA SER A 72 78.48 3.27 13.16
C SER A 72 77.86 4.07 12.00
N ARG A 73 76.95 3.44 11.24
CA ARG A 73 76.20 4.11 10.16
C ARG A 73 75.24 5.17 10.70
N LEU A 74 74.51 4.88 11.79
CA LEU A 74 73.63 5.85 12.44
C LEU A 74 74.40 7.06 12.96
N ARG A 75 75.58 6.87 13.59
CA ARG A 75 76.46 7.97 14.01
C ARG A 75 76.82 8.91 12.87
N ARG A 76 77.15 8.36 11.70
CA ARG A 76 77.50 9.15 10.52
C ARG A 76 76.33 10.00 10.00
N VAL A 77 75.09 9.53 10.19
CA VAL A 77 73.88 10.22 9.73
C VAL A 77 73.41 11.23 10.78
N LEU A 78 73.42 10.86 12.06
CA LEU A 78 73.00 11.70 13.18
C LEU A 78 74.00 12.82 13.46
N ASP A 79 75.30 12.56 13.32
CA ASP A 79 76.37 13.51 13.61
C ASP A 79 77.35 13.63 12.43
N PRO A 80 77.00 14.41 11.39
CA PRO A 80 77.86 14.62 10.23
C PRO A 80 79.22 15.26 10.59
N SER A 81 79.26 16.05 11.68
CA SER A 81 80.46 16.66 12.27
C SER A 81 81.36 15.66 13.00
N ARG A 82 80.89 14.43 13.25
CA ARG A 82 81.60 13.33 13.91
C ARG A 82 82.14 13.69 15.31
N THR A 83 81.44 14.55 16.03
CA THR A 83 81.75 14.89 17.43
C THR A 83 81.59 13.70 18.37
N GLY A 84 80.73 12.73 18.02
CA GLY A 84 80.39 11.57 18.83
C GLY A 84 79.43 11.88 19.98
N GLU A 85 78.87 13.10 20.02
CA GLU A 85 78.11 13.59 21.18
C GLU A 85 76.62 13.20 21.15
N ILE A 86 76.07 12.85 19.99
CA ILE A 86 74.62 12.57 19.82
C ILE A 86 74.26 11.12 20.17
N LEU A 87 75.03 10.15 19.67
CA LEU A 87 74.87 8.71 19.96
C LEU A 87 76.14 8.18 20.63
N VAL A 88 76.14 8.18 21.96
CA VAL A 88 77.31 7.92 22.81
C VAL A 88 77.38 6.42 23.15
N THR A 89 78.58 5.84 23.13
CA THR A 89 78.81 4.52 23.75
C THR A 89 79.08 4.74 25.22
N GLU A 90 78.26 4.14 26.08
CA GLU A 90 78.40 4.29 27.53
C GLU A 90 78.28 2.92 28.19
N GLY A 91 79.35 2.50 28.88
CA GLY A 91 79.47 1.14 29.41
C GLY A 91 79.35 0.08 28.31
N SER A 92 78.48 -0.91 28.54
CA SER A 92 78.19 -2.01 27.60
C SER A 92 77.05 -1.72 26.61
N GLY A 93 76.64 -0.46 26.46
CA GLY A 93 75.49 -0.07 25.65
C GLY A 93 75.65 1.24 24.89
N TYR A 94 74.53 1.76 24.39
CA TYR A 94 74.47 3.01 23.64
C TYR A 94 73.37 3.93 24.19
N ARG A 95 73.62 5.24 24.22
CA ARG A 95 72.65 6.28 24.63
C ARG A 95 72.48 7.28 23.50
N LEU A 96 71.24 7.55 23.12
CA LEU A 96 70.87 8.68 22.26
C LEU A 96 70.50 9.87 23.15
N ARG A 97 71.17 11.02 23.03
CA ARG A 97 70.89 12.16 23.92
C ARG A 97 69.61 12.90 23.50
N ALA A 98 68.71 13.14 24.46
CA ALA A 98 67.40 13.76 24.21
C ALA A 98 67.47 15.26 23.90
N ASP A 99 68.52 15.97 24.35
CA ASP A 99 68.74 17.37 23.99
C ASP A 99 69.06 17.54 22.50
N ALA A 100 69.75 16.56 21.92
CA ALA A 100 70.18 16.54 20.52
C ALA A 100 69.09 16.11 19.51
N VAL A 101 68.02 15.43 19.96
CA VAL A 101 67.00 14.86 19.07
C VAL A 101 65.59 15.05 19.64
N GLU A 102 64.68 15.58 18.83
CA GLU A 102 63.24 15.60 19.14
C GLU A 102 62.58 14.29 18.69
N VAL A 103 61.80 13.66 19.56
CA VAL A 103 61.04 12.43 19.23
C VAL A 103 59.55 12.76 19.19
N ASP A 104 58.90 12.50 18.06
CA ASP A 104 57.48 12.84 17.85
C ASP A 104 56.53 12.14 18.85
N VAL A 105 56.88 10.94 19.32
CA VAL A 105 56.13 10.21 20.36
C VAL A 105 56.15 10.97 21.70
N GLU A 106 57.29 11.54 22.10
CA GLU A 106 57.37 12.33 23.33
C GLU A 106 56.58 13.64 23.22
N GLU A 107 56.62 14.26 22.04
CA GLU A 107 55.81 15.44 21.74
C GLU A 107 54.30 15.11 21.78
N PHE A 108 53.89 13.97 21.21
CA PHE A 108 52.52 13.48 21.26
C PHE A 108 52.03 13.30 22.71
N VAL A 109 52.83 12.63 23.55
CA VAL A 109 52.50 12.42 24.96
C VAL A 109 52.37 13.76 25.70
N ARG A 110 53.30 14.71 25.45
CA ARG A 110 53.26 16.04 26.06
C ARG A 110 52.00 16.82 25.66
N LEU A 111 51.63 16.81 24.37
CA LEU A 111 50.45 17.50 23.86
C LEU A 111 49.15 16.84 24.34
N GLY A 112 49.08 15.50 24.37
CA GLY A 112 47.95 14.76 24.92
C GLY A 112 47.72 15.05 26.42
N GLU A 113 48.80 15.24 27.17
CA GLU A 113 48.76 15.61 28.58
C GLU A 113 48.44 17.09 28.82
N LEU A 114 48.83 17.98 27.90
CA LEU A 114 48.38 19.37 27.89
C LEU A 114 46.87 19.45 27.62
N GLY A 115 46.38 18.69 26.63
CA GLY A 115 44.96 18.61 26.31
C GLY A 115 44.12 18.11 27.49
N ARG A 116 44.59 17.07 28.19
CA ARG A 116 43.96 16.57 29.42
C ARG A 116 43.83 17.66 30.49
N ARG A 117 44.94 18.33 30.81
CA ARG A 117 44.98 19.37 31.86
C ARG A 117 44.08 20.57 31.53
N ARG A 118 44.01 20.98 30.26
CA ARG A 118 43.12 22.06 29.82
C ARG A 118 41.65 21.65 29.90
N GLY A 119 41.32 20.42 29.49
CA GLY A 119 39.96 19.88 29.63
C GLY A 119 39.49 19.82 31.08
N GLU A 120 40.35 19.37 31.99
CA GLU A 120 40.07 19.33 33.44
C GLU A 120 39.93 20.73 34.06
N ALA A 121 40.58 21.74 33.48
CA ALA A 121 40.46 23.13 33.89
C ALA A 121 39.23 23.85 33.30
N GLY A 122 38.39 23.16 32.52
CA GLY A 122 37.22 23.75 31.87
C GLY A 122 37.54 24.62 30.65
N ASP A 123 38.69 24.41 30.01
CA ASP A 123 39.10 25.06 28.75
C ASP A 123 39.00 24.07 27.57
N PRO A 124 37.80 23.81 27.03
CA PRO A 124 37.61 22.86 25.94
C PRO A 124 38.28 23.29 24.64
N ASP A 125 38.31 24.59 24.32
CA ASP A 125 38.95 25.09 23.09
C ASP A 125 40.47 24.90 23.16
N GLY A 126 41.11 25.25 24.27
CA GLY A 126 42.53 25.01 24.45
C GLY A 126 42.89 23.52 24.55
N ALA A 127 41.96 22.66 25.00
CA ALA A 127 42.13 21.21 24.97
C ALA A 127 42.09 20.66 23.53
N LEU A 128 41.13 21.13 22.72
CA LEU A 128 41.02 20.77 21.29
C LEU A 128 42.28 21.16 20.53
N ASP A 129 42.77 22.39 20.67
CA ASP A 129 44.00 22.85 20.00
C ASP A 129 45.20 21.92 20.28
N ALA A 130 45.37 21.53 21.54
CA ALA A 130 46.45 20.64 21.95
C ALA A 130 46.29 19.21 21.43
N LEU A 131 45.07 18.67 21.46
CA LEU A 131 44.76 17.30 21.01
C LEU A 131 44.79 17.17 19.49
N GLU A 132 44.33 18.17 18.74
CA GLU A 132 44.43 18.21 17.28
C GLU A 132 45.88 18.33 16.83
N SER A 133 46.67 19.16 17.53
CA SER A 133 48.13 19.23 17.30
C SER A 133 48.80 17.88 17.56
N ALA A 134 48.39 17.15 18.61
CA ALA A 134 48.91 15.81 18.92
C ALA A 134 48.53 14.81 17.82
N LEU A 135 47.24 14.69 17.50
CA LEU A 135 46.74 13.75 16.49
C LEU A 135 47.32 14.03 15.10
N GLY A 136 47.62 15.29 14.78
CA GLY A 136 48.30 15.69 13.54
C GLY A 136 49.75 15.19 13.39
N LEU A 137 50.37 14.69 14.45
CA LEU A 137 51.70 14.06 14.38
C LEU A 137 51.67 12.66 13.73
N TRP A 138 50.51 12.02 13.69
CA TRP A 138 50.34 10.66 13.16
C TRP A 138 50.30 10.63 11.64
N ARG A 139 51.03 9.69 11.03
CA ARG A 139 51.16 9.53 9.57
C ARG A 139 50.93 8.09 9.13
N GLY A 140 49.92 7.45 9.71
CA GLY A 140 49.57 6.05 9.47
C GLY A 140 49.91 5.15 10.66
N GLU A 141 50.18 3.89 10.38
CA GLU A 141 50.57 2.90 11.39
C GLU A 141 51.98 3.22 11.94
N PRO A 142 52.18 3.24 13.27
CA PRO A 142 53.47 3.56 13.83
C PRO A 142 54.46 2.43 13.59
N LEU A 143 55.69 2.80 13.26
CA LEU A 143 56.78 1.90 12.91
C LEU A 143 56.43 0.98 11.72
N SER A 144 55.68 1.48 10.72
CA SER A 144 55.09 0.64 9.64
C SER A 144 56.13 -0.06 8.74
N ASP A 145 57.36 0.45 8.68
CA ASP A 145 58.42 -0.01 7.79
C ASP A 145 59.48 -0.88 8.48
N VAL A 146 59.23 -1.24 9.75
CA VAL A 146 60.04 -2.16 10.56
C VAL A 146 59.11 -3.20 11.22
N GLN A 147 59.66 -4.36 11.60
CA GLN A 147 58.91 -5.49 12.12
C GLN A 147 59.68 -6.12 13.31
N GLY A 148 58.97 -6.83 14.19
CA GLY A 148 59.55 -7.51 15.35
C GLY A 148 58.64 -7.48 16.59
N SER A 149 58.97 -8.28 17.61
CA SER A 149 58.22 -8.35 18.88
C SER A 149 58.19 -7.00 19.61
N PHE A 150 59.34 -6.32 19.68
CA PHE A 150 59.46 -4.97 20.21
C PHE A 150 58.56 -3.96 19.46
N VAL A 151 58.58 -4.02 18.13
CA VAL A 151 57.75 -3.14 17.27
C VAL A 151 56.26 -3.36 17.55
N THR A 152 55.84 -4.63 17.66
CA THR A 152 54.45 -5.00 17.94
C THR A 152 53.99 -4.44 19.29
N ALA A 153 54.79 -4.59 20.34
CA ALA A 153 54.49 -4.06 21.67
C ALA A 153 54.42 -2.53 21.70
N GLN A 154 55.35 -1.84 21.03
CA GLN A 154 55.34 -0.38 20.94
C GLN A 154 54.19 0.15 20.09
N ARG A 155 53.85 -0.52 18.99
CA ARG A 155 52.70 -0.19 18.14
C ARG A 155 51.39 -0.29 18.93
N ALA A 156 51.20 -1.34 19.73
CA ALA A 156 50.05 -1.47 20.61
C ALA A 156 49.99 -0.32 21.63
N ARG A 157 51.11 -0.03 22.32
CA ARG A 157 51.20 1.09 23.27
C ARG A 157 50.89 2.44 22.63
N MET A 158 51.43 2.74 21.45
CA MET A 158 51.17 4.00 20.76
C MET A 158 49.72 4.11 20.31
N THR A 159 49.14 3.01 19.82
CA THR A 159 47.73 2.95 19.44
C THR A 159 46.82 3.25 20.63
N GLU A 160 47.11 2.69 21.80
CA GLU A 160 46.40 3.01 23.05
C GLU A 160 46.47 4.51 23.41
N LEU A 161 47.65 5.12 23.27
CA LEU A 161 47.83 6.55 23.50
C LEU A 161 47.04 7.39 22.49
N ARG A 162 46.95 6.96 21.23
CA ARG A 162 46.13 7.61 20.19
C ARG A 162 44.66 7.58 20.55
N LEU A 163 44.15 6.40 20.93
CA LEU A 163 42.75 6.22 21.26
C LEU A 163 42.36 7.06 22.48
N LEU A 164 43.21 7.16 23.51
CA LEU A 164 43.01 8.08 24.64
C LEU A 164 42.93 9.55 24.20
N ALA A 165 43.76 9.98 23.25
CA ALA A 165 43.69 11.35 22.73
C ALA A 165 42.41 11.59 21.90
N VAL A 166 41.97 10.59 21.12
CA VAL A 166 40.69 10.64 20.39
C VAL A 166 39.50 10.72 21.34
N GLU A 167 39.46 9.90 22.39
CA GLU A 167 38.42 9.92 23.43
C GLU A 167 38.32 11.30 24.10
N ARG A 168 39.47 11.88 24.48
CA ARG A 168 39.53 13.23 25.07
C ARG A 168 39.06 14.30 24.09
N ARG A 169 39.44 14.20 22.81
CA ARG A 169 39.01 15.14 21.77
C ARG A 169 37.50 15.07 21.55
N ALA A 170 36.95 13.85 21.46
CA ALA A 170 35.52 13.63 21.35
C ALA A 170 34.76 14.24 22.54
N GLY A 171 35.25 14.03 23.77
CA GLY A 171 34.68 14.67 24.96
C GLY A 171 34.65 16.20 24.87
N ALA A 172 35.74 16.83 24.42
CA ALA A 172 35.81 18.28 24.25
C ALA A 172 34.92 18.81 23.11
N LEU A 173 34.79 18.08 22.00
CA LEU A 173 33.88 18.42 20.89
C LEU A 173 32.42 18.37 21.32
N ILE A 174 32.02 17.36 22.11
CA ILE A 174 30.66 17.26 22.65
C ILE A 174 30.34 18.47 23.54
N GLN A 175 31.28 18.90 24.40
CA GLN A 175 31.11 20.10 25.23
C GLN A 175 30.90 21.39 24.42
N ARG A 176 31.37 21.44 23.16
CA ARG A 176 31.21 22.57 22.24
C ARG A 176 30.02 22.44 21.29
N GLY A 177 29.19 21.41 21.46
CA GLY A 177 28.05 21.19 20.57
C GLY A 177 28.46 20.80 19.14
N ARG A 178 29.60 20.12 18.98
CA ARG A 178 30.13 19.64 17.70
C ARG A 178 29.93 18.12 17.55
N GLN A 179 28.74 17.62 17.84
CA GLN A 179 28.42 16.18 17.88
C GLN A 179 28.57 15.49 16.53
N ALA A 180 28.21 16.16 15.44
CA ALA A 180 28.29 15.60 14.08
C ALA A 180 29.72 15.15 13.73
N GLU A 181 30.73 15.95 14.09
CA GLU A 181 32.13 15.61 13.88
C GLU A 181 32.56 14.39 14.70
N VAL A 182 32.08 14.28 15.94
CA VAL A 182 32.35 13.11 16.79
C VAL A 182 31.73 11.84 16.21
N ILE A 183 30.51 11.91 15.68
CA ILE A 183 29.85 10.77 15.04
C ILE A 183 30.66 10.31 13.83
N THR A 184 31.08 11.25 12.95
CA THR A 184 31.91 10.94 11.78
C THR A 184 33.24 10.30 12.18
N ASP A 185 33.92 10.83 13.19
CA ASP A 185 35.25 10.38 13.60
C ASP A 185 35.22 9.04 14.36
N LEU A 186 34.21 8.83 15.23
CA LEU A 186 34.16 7.64 16.10
C LEU A 186 33.52 6.42 15.44
N THR A 187 32.61 6.60 14.47
CA THR A 187 31.93 5.48 13.78
C THR A 187 32.90 4.42 13.22
N PRO A 188 33.97 4.78 12.46
CA PRO A 188 34.93 3.77 11.98
C PRO A 188 35.75 3.16 13.13
N LEU A 189 36.08 3.93 14.16
CA LEU A 189 36.91 3.47 15.28
C LEU A 189 36.18 2.48 16.20
N VAL A 190 34.88 2.64 16.42
CA VAL A 190 34.10 1.66 17.21
C VAL A 190 33.93 0.34 16.47
N ALA A 191 33.99 0.33 15.14
CA ALA A 191 33.98 -0.90 14.35
C ALA A 191 35.35 -1.62 14.43
N GLU A 192 36.44 -0.87 14.49
CA GLU A 192 37.81 -1.39 14.64
C GLU A 192 38.11 -1.85 16.08
N TYR A 193 37.58 -1.13 17.09
CA TYR A 193 37.80 -1.39 18.51
C TYR A 193 36.48 -1.59 19.28
N PRO A 194 35.68 -2.62 18.96
CA PRO A 194 34.32 -2.77 19.48
C PRO A 194 34.26 -3.03 20.99
N LEU A 195 35.31 -3.61 21.57
CA LEU A 195 35.41 -3.91 23.01
C LEU A 195 35.76 -2.68 23.88
N ARG A 196 36.03 -1.52 23.27
CA ARG A 196 36.43 -0.32 24.00
C ARG A 196 35.19 0.50 24.39
N GLU A 197 34.70 0.24 25.59
CA GLU A 197 33.42 0.79 26.08
C GLU A 197 33.35 2.33 26.05
N GLU A 198 34.44 3.05 26.33
CA GLU A 198 34.40 4.52 26.37
C GLU A 198 34.19 5.14 24.97
N LEU A 199 34.76 4.56 23.90
CA LEU A 199 34.49 5.01 22.53
C LEU A 199 33.01 4.84 22.18
N ASN A 200 32.44 3.69 22.55
CA ASN A 200 31.03 3.41 22.33
C ASN A 200 30.15 4.35 23.16
N ALA A 201 30.50 4.62 24.43
CA ALA A 201 29.77 5.55 25.28
C ALA A 201 29.81 6.99 24.76
N LEU A 202 30.95 7.45 24.22
CA LEU A 202 31.09 8.77 23.60
C LEU A 202 30.30 8.88 22.29
N LEU A 203 30.28 7.82 21.47
CA LEU A 203 29.44 7.76 20.27
C LEU A 203 27.96 7.79 20.62
N MET A 204 27.53 6.99 21.61
CA MET A 204 26.16 7.01 22.15
C MET A 204 25.77 8.42 22.62
N LEU A 205 26.66 9.09 23.36
CA LEU A 205 26.42 10.44 23.84
C LEU A 205 26.29 11.44 22.68
N ALA A 206 27.19 11.38 21.69
CA ALA A 206 27.13 12.26 20.54
C ALA A 206 25.85 12.05 19.71
N LEU A 207 25.46 10.79 19.46
CA LEU A 207 24.21 10.45 18.78
C LEU A 207 22.99 10.96 19.55
N HIS A 208 22.95 10.73 20.86
CA HIS A 208 21.85 11.14 21.73
C HIS A 208 21.67 12.67 21.81
N GLU A 209 22.77 13.41 21.93
CA GLU A 209 22.76 14.88 21.94
C GLU A 209 22.45 15.46 20.56
N ASN A 210 22.73 14.71 19.48
CA ASN A 210 22.36 15.04 18.10
C ASN A 210 20.95 14.55 17.70
N GLY A 211 20.13 14.11 18.66
CA GLY A 211 18.75 13.66 18.43
C GLY A 211 18.58 12.19 18.05
N GLY A 212 19.66 11.46 17.74
CA GLY A 212 19.65 10.03 17.38
C GLY A 212 19.62 9.11 18.61
N SER A 213 18.55 9.17 19.42
CA SER A 213 18.44 8.33 20.62
C SER A 213 18.24 6.84 20.31
N ALA A 214 17.65 6.51 19.15
CA ALA A 214 17.51 5.12 18.70
C ALA A 214 18.88 4.55 18.28
N GLU A 215 19.64 5.29 17.47
CA GLU A 215 20.99 4.92 17.06
C GLU A 215 21.93 4.77 18.26
N ALA A 216 21.76 5.60 19.29
CA ALA A 216 22.50 5.43 20.54
C ALA A 216 22.19 4.10 21.25
N LEU A 217 20.93 3.63 21.26
CA LEU A 217 20.58 2.33 21.84
C LEU A 217 21.07 1.16 20.98
N GLU A 218 21.05 1.28 19.64
CA GLU A 218 21.62 0.27 18.74
C GLU A 218 23.13 0.08 18.98
N VAL A 219 23.86 1.16 19.27
CA VAL A 219 25.28 1.06 19.65
C VAL A 219 25.45 0.24 20.92
N PHE A 220 24.58 0.41 21.93
CA PHE A 220 24.61 -0.39 23.15
C PHE A 220 24.36 -1.87 22.87
N GLU A 221 23.27 -2.19 22.16
CA GLU A 221 22.88 -3.58 21.85
C GLU A 221 23.98 -4.32 21.08
N ARG A 222 24.62 -3.65 20.10
CA ARG A 222 25.73 -4.21 19.34
C ARG A 222 26.93 -4.52 20.24
N VAL A 223 27.27 -3.61 21.15
CA VAL A 223 28.41 -3.80 22.07
C VAL A 223 28.12 -4.90 23.07
N GLU A 224 26.90 -4.95 23.60
CA GLU A 224 26.44 -6.02 24.49
C GLU A 224 26.56 -7.39 23.84
N MET A 225 26.05 -7.56 22.61
CA MET A 225 26.21 -8.80 21.85
C MET A 225 27.69 -9.14 21.62
N THR A 226 28.51 -8.15 21.27
CA THR A 226 29.94 -8.38 21.01
C THR A 226 30.71 -8.80 22.27
N LEU A 227 30.41 -8.18 23.42
CA LEU A 227 31.02 -8.53 24.72
C LEU A 227 30.58 -9.93 25.18
N ALA A 228 29.31 -10.27 25.00
CA ALA A 228 28.78 -11.59 25.29
C ALA A 228 29.44 -12.66 24.41
N ASP A 229 29.53 -12.43 23.10
CA ASP A 229 30.07 -13.39 22.13
C ASP A 229 31.59 -13.60 22.28
N GLN A 230 32.36 -12.52 22.51
CA GLN A 230 33.83 -12.59 22.53
C GLN A 230 34.43 -12.82 23.92
N LEU A 231 33.79 -12.30 24.98
CA LEU A 231 34.32 -12.33 26.35
C LEU A 231 33.43 -13.08 27.34
N GLY A 232 32.17 -13.38 27.01
CA GLY A 232 31.21 -13.97 27.95
C GLY A 232 30.82 -13.04 29.09
N LEU A 233 30.97 -11.72 28.89
CA LEU A 233 30.72 -10.67 29.88
C LEU A 233 29.62 -9.73 29.40
N GLY A 234 28.95 -9.05 30.34
CA GLY A 234 28.01 -7.98 30.05
C GLY A 234 28.69 -6.60 29.99
N PRO A 235 27.98 -5.55 29.53
CA PRO A 235 28.47 -4.17 29.52
C PRO A 235 28.83 -3.64 30.92
N GLY A 236 29.81 -2.73 31.02
CA GLY A 236 30.16 -2.06 32.25
C GLY A 236 29.24 -0.90 32.64
N ASP A 237 29.42 -0.37 33.86
CA ASP A 237 28.61 0.71 34.45
C ASP A 237 28.54 1.98 33.57
N ARG A 238 29.60 2.25 32.81
CA ARG A 238 29.69 3.41 31.94
C ARG A 238 28.68 3.36 30.80
N LEU A 239 28.57 2.21 30.13
CA LEU A 239 27.61 1.97 29.06
C LEU A 239 26.18 1.85 29.61
N HIS A 240 26.00 1.16 30.74
CA HIS A 240 24.69 1.10 31.41
C HIS A 240 24.20 2.49 31.83
N GLY A 241 25.07 3.34 32.37
CA GLY A 241 24.74 4.72 32.72
C GLY A 241 24.37 5.57 31.50
N MET A 242 25.03 5.37 30.36
CA MET A 242 24.66 6.05 29.12
C MET A 242 23.31 5.56 28.59
N ARG A 243 23.07 4.24 28.57
CA ARG A 243 21.78 3.66 28.19
C ARG A 243 20.65 4.21 29.07
N GLN A 244 20.83 4.26 30.38
CA GLN A 244 19.85 4.86 31.29
C GLN A 244 19.59 6.33 30.97
N ARG A 245 20.62 7.13 30.70
CA ARG A 245 20.46 8.53 30.30
C ARG A 245 19.66 8.69 29.00
N VAL A 246 19.89 7.81 28.02
CA VAL A 246 19.12 7.77 26.77
C VAL A 246 17.66 7.38 27.04
N LEU A 247 17.43 6.35 27.85
CA LEU A 247 16.09 5.89 28.24
C LEU A 247 15.32 6.96 29.03
N ASP A 248 15.96 7.66 29.97
CA ASP A 248 15.34 8.71 30.77
C ASP A 248 14.82 9.86 29.90
N LYS A 249 15.57 10.27 28.86
CA LYS A 249 15.10 11.28 27.89
C LYS A 249 13.97 10.73 27.02
N LEU A 250 14.04 9.46 26.60
CA LEU A 250 12.96 8.81 25.85
C LEU A 250 11.66 8.72 26.68
N LEU A 251 11.77 8.59 28.00
CA LEU A 251 10.65 8.62 28.94
C LEU A 251 10.09 10.03 29.20
N GLN A 252 10.81 11.08 28.81
CA GLN A 252 10.33 12.47 28.79
C GLN A 252 9.63 12.86 27.48
N ARG A 253 9.47 11.93 26.53
CA ARG A 253 8.75 12.18 25.27
C ARG A 253 7.29 12.57 25.52
N PRO A 254 6.71 13.46 24.70
CA PRO A 254 5.35 13.93 24.87
C PRO A 254 4.33 12.79 24.78
N LEU A 255 3.35 12.82 25.67
CA LEU A 255 2.28 11.83 25.78
C LEU A 255 0.97 12.45 25.29
N ALA A 256 0.78 12.48 23.97
CA ALA A 256 -0.41 12.99 23.32
C ALA A 256 -1.50 11.92 23.16
N GLY A 257 -2.77 12.30 23.25
CA GLY A 257 -3.91 11.43 22.99
C GLY A 257 -4.16 10.31 24.02
N ARG A 258 -3.52 10.37 25.20
CA ARG A 258 -3.60 9.34 26.26
C ARG A 258 -4.12 9.84 27.60
N SER A 259 -4.98 10.86 27.56
CA SER A 259 -5.42 11.58 28.76
C SER A 259 -6.22 10.67 29.71
N ALA A 260 -6.99 9.73 29.17
CA ALA A 260 -7.82 8.81 29.94
C ALA A 260 -6.98 7.76 30.69
N GLU A 261 -6.03 7.12 30.00
CA GLU A 261 -5.12 6.14 30.58
C GLU A 261 -4.22 6.79 31.63
N LYS A 262 -3.74 8.01 31.35
CA LYS A 262 -2.98 8.81 32.31
C LYS A 262 -3.79 9.18 33.55
N ALA A 263 -5.07 9.53 33.39
CA ALA A 263 -5.96 9.84 34.51
C ALA A 263 -6.18 8.60 35.41
N LEU A 264 -6.37 7.42 34.82
CA LEU A 264 -6.51 6.16 35.55
C LEU A 264 -5.25 5.85 36.39
N LEU A 265 -4.06 5.97 35.80
CA LEU A 265 -2.80 5.75 36.54
C LEU A 265 -2.65 6.71 37.73
N ARG A 266 -3.02 7.99 37.53
CA ARG A 266 -3.01 9.00 38.60
C ARG A 266 -4.03 8.72 39.69
N GLU A 267 -5.22 8.25 39.33
CA GLU A 267 -6.25 7.84 40.29
C GLU A 267 -5.75 6.67 41.15
N ARG A 268 -5.18 5.62 40.54
CA ARG A 268 -4.63 4.48 41.29
C ARG A 268 -3.45 4.88 42.18
N LEU A 269 -2.63 5.84 41.75
CA LEU A 269 -1.57 6.41 42.59
C LEU A 269 -2.14 7.18 43.78
N ALA A 270 -3.31 7.81 43.65
CA ALA A 270 -4.02 8.45 44.76
C ALA A 270 -4.61 7.41 45.74
N ASP A 271 -5.20 6.33 45.23
CA ASP A 271 -5.72 5.22 46.04
C ASP A 271 -4.60 4.54 46.85
N LEU A 272 -3.42 4.38 46.25
CA LEU A 272 -2.23 3.89 46.92
C LEU A 272 -1.85 4.75 48.14
N ARG A 273 -1.99 6.07 48.02
CA ARG A 273 -1.74 7.00 49.14
C ARG A 273 -2.81 6.90 50.21
N ALA A 274 -4.05 6.60 49.83
CA ALA A 274 -5.15 6.32 50.76
C ALA A 274 -5.02 4.95 51.45
N GLY A 275 -3.96 4.19 51.16
CA GLY A 275 -3.65 2.90 51.80
C GLY A 275 -4.19 1.69 51.03
N GLN A 276 -4.74 1.88 49.83
CA GLN A 276 -5.31 0.81 49.01
C GLN A 276 -4.31 0.34 47.96
N GLY A 277 -3.98 -0.95 47.93
CA GLY A 277 -3.15 -1.51 46.87
C GLY A 277 -3.91 -1.70 45.57
N SER A 278 -3.18 -1.85 44.47
CA SER A 278 -3.76 -2.06 43.14
C SER A 278 -2.83 -2.85 42.23
N VAL A 279 -3.38 -3.50 41.22
CA VAL A 279 -2.61 -4.20 40.18
C VAL A 279 -3.03 -3.66 38.82
N ILE A 280 -2.05 -3.28 37.99
CA ILE A 280 -2.25 -2.66 36.68
C ILE A 280 -1.45 -3.45 35.65
N TRP A 281 -2.13 -3.87 34.59
CA TRP A 281 -1.53 -4.48 33.40
C TRP A 281 -1.67 -3.52 32.22
N VAL A 282 -0.56 -3.14 31.60
CA VAL A 282 -0.54 -2.28 30.40
C VAL A 282 -0.08 -3.12 29.22
N GLU A 283 -0.96 -3.31 28.26
CA GLU A 283 -0.70 -4.13 27.09
C GLU A 283 -0.70 -3.27 25.83
N GLY A 284 0.20 -3.55 24.89
CA GLY A 284 0.18 -2.87 23.60
C GLY A 284 1.35 -3.25 22.71
N GLY A 285 1.22 -2.90 21.43
CA GLY A 285 2.24 -3.17 20.42
C GLY A 285 3.59 -2.50 20.72
N PRO A 286 4.66 -2.90 20.01
CA PRO A 286 5.96 -2.24 20.12
C PRO A 286 5.87 -0.75 19.77
N ARG A 287 6.62 0.09 20.50
CA ARG A 287 6.68 1.56 20.32
C ARG A 287 5.34 2.33 20.45
N VAL A 288 4.28 1.68 20.95
CA VAL A 288 2.96 2.33 21.14
C VAL A 288 2.93 3.38 22.29
N GLY A 289 4.02 3.51 23.05
CA GLY A 289 4.14 4.48 24.14
C GLY A 289 3.85 3.95 25.55
N LYS A 290 3.96 2.63 25.79
CA LYS A 290 3.77 1.99 27.11
C LYS A 290 4.63 2.67 28.20
N SER A 291 5.95 2.72 27.98
CA SER A 291 6.92 3.27 28.93
C SER A 291 6.69 4.77 29.19
N ALA A 292 6.38 5.54 28.15
CA ALA A 292 6.04 6.96 28.26
C ALA A 292 4.75 7.17 29.08
N LEU A 293 3.73 6.34 28.89
CA LEU A 293 2.50 6.39 29.70
C LEU A 293 2.81 6.12 31.17
N LEU A 294 3.59 5.08 31.46
CA LEU A 294 3.97 4.73 32.82
C LEU A 294 4.78 5.84 33.50
N ALA A 295 5.71 6.46 32.79
CA ALA A 295 6.46 7.60 33.29
C ALA A 295 5.55 8.81 33.57
N ALA A 296 4.70 9.20 32.63
CA ALA A 296 3.84 10.37 32.76
C ALA A 296 2.67 10.19 33.75
N GLY A 297 2.11 8.98 33.83
CA GLY A 297 1.00 8.64 34.72
C GLY A 297 1.42 8.52 36.17
N MET A 298 2.65 8.06 36.42
CA MET A 298 3.19 7.84 37.77
C MET A 298 4.19 8.93 38.21
N ALA A 299 4.34 10.00 37.43
CA ALA A 299 5.14 11.15 37.79
C ALA A 299 4.69 11.76 39.14
N GLY A 300 5.63 12.17 39.98
CA GLY A 300 5.36 12.74 41.31
C GLY A 300 4.99 11.72 42.40
N ALA A 301 5.12 10.42 42.14
CA ALA A 301 4.88 9.37 43.14
C ALA A 301 5.83 9.47 44.35
N GLU A 302 7.12 9.68 44.14
CA GLU A 302 8.12 9.82 45.21
C GLU A 302 7.91 11.10 46.03
N GLU A 303 7.69 12.23 45.36
CA GLU A 303 7.40 13.53 45.98
C GLU A 303 6.15 13.48 46.88
N SER A 304 5.26 12.52 46.62
CA SER A 304 4.02 12.32 47.35
C SER A 304 4.08 11.23 48.42
N GLY A 305 5.29 10.75 48.75
CA GLY A 305 5.53 9.86 49.89
C GLY A 305 5.51 8.35 49.58
N CYS A 306 5.32 7.95 48.32
CA CYS A 306 5.43 6.56 47.90
C CYS A 306 6.92 6.19 47.68
N ARG A 307 7.27 4.93 47.92
CA ARG A 307 8.58 4.38 47.53
C ARG A 307 8.45 3.69 46.18
N VAL A 308 9.14 4.20 45.16
CA VAL A 308 9.03 3.75 43.78
C VAL A 308 10.18 2.81 43.43
N PHE A 309 9.86 1.71 42.76
CA PHE A 309 10.81 0.75 42.22
C PHE A 309 10.46 0.53 40.75
N ARG A 310 11.46 0.62 39.86
CA ARG A 310 11.28 0.39 38.42
C ARG A 310 12.28 -0.66 37.94
N LEU A 311 11.79 -1.62 37.15
CA LEU A 311 12.56 -2.67 36.51
C LEU A 311 12.19 -2.70 35.02
N ALA A 312 13.13 -2.99 34.14
CA ALA A 312 12.88 -3.34 32.74
C ALA A 312 13.35 -4.78 32.54
N ALA A 313 12.47 -5.68 32.10
CA ALA A 313 12.83 -7.08 31.87
C ALA A 313 13.46 -7.25 30.47
N GLU A 314 14.56 -8.01 30.38
CA GLU A 314 15.40 -8.09 29.16
C GLU A 314 15.50 -9.51 28.61
N ASP A 315 15.58 -9.68 27.29
CA ASP A 315 15.76 -11.02 26.70
C ASP A 315 17.17 -11.56 27.00
N GLY A 316 17.25 -12.67 27.74
CA GLY A 316 18.53 -13.25 28.17
C GLY A 316 19.18 -12.60 29.41
N GLY A 317 18.57 -11.55 29.98
CA GLY A 317 19.00 -10.91 31.23
C GLY A 317 18.47 -11.60 32.49
N PRO A 318 18.93 -11.21 33.70
CA PRO A 318 18.45 -11.79 34.94
C PRO A 318 17.07 -11.20 35.26
N ASN A 319 16.01 -11.94 34.92
CA ASN A 319 14.60 -11.57 35.17
C ASN A 319 13.97 -12.42 36.28
N SER A 320 14.79 -12.79 37.26
CA SER A 320 14.49 -13.77 38.29
C SER A 320 13.95 -13.10 39.57
N PRO A 321 13.44 -13.88 40.54
CA PRO A 321 13.08 -13.35 41.86
C PRO A 321 14.23 -12.64 42.59
N ALA A 322 15.48 -13.01 42.28
CA ALA A 322 16.66 -12.35 42.84
C ALA A 322 16.80 -10.90 42.36
N ASP A 323 16.39 -10.59 41.14
CA ASP A 323 16.50 -9.25 40.55
C ASP A 323 15.47 -8.29 41.14
N LEU A 324 14.26 -8.80 41.40
CA LEU A 324 13.27 -8.11 42.21
C LEU A 324 13.81 -7.83 43.63
N MET A 325 14.46 -8.81 44.28
CA MET A 325 15.10 -8.60 45.58
C MET A 325 16.22 -7.55 45.56
N ARG A 326 17.08 -7.59 44.54
CA ARG A 326 18.16 -6.61 44.34
C ARG A 326 17.57 -5.20 44.21
N CYS A 327 16.46 -5.05 43.49
CA CYS A 327 15.73 -3.79 43.37
C CYS A 327 15.26 -3.24 44.73
N PHE A 328 14.76 -4.09 45.63
CA PHE A 328 14.23 -3.63 46.93
C PHE A 328 15.30 -3.25 47.96
N ARG A 329 16.47 -3.91 47.97
CA ARG A 329 17.47 -3.79 49.05
C ARG A 329 18.93 -3.59 48.63
N GLY A 330 19.29 -3.73 47.35
CA GLY A 330 20.68 -3.69 46.89
C GLY A 330 21.55 -4.85 47.41
N ILE A 331 20.94 -5.99 47.76
CA ILE A 331 21.61 -7.18 48.29
C ILE A 331 21.58 -8.27 47.20
N GLU A 332 22.73 -8.89 46.92
CA GLU A 332 22.81 -10.07 46.05
C GLU A 332 22.12 -11.27 46.71
N ALA A 333 21.21 -11.91 45.99
CA ALA A 333 20.68 -13.21 46.41
C ALA A 333 21.79 -14.27 46.28
N ASP A 334 21.83 -15.22 47.21
CA ASP A 334 22.74 -16.36 47.12
C ASP A 334 22.32 -17.24 45.92
N PRO A 335 23.17 -17.44 44.90
CA PRO A 335 22.84 -18.26 43.73
C PRO A 335 22.50 -19.72 44.08
N ALA A 336 22.90 -20.20 45.26
CA ALA A 336 22.61 -21.56 45.73
C ALA A 336 21.26 -21.68 46.48
N GLU A 337 20.56 -20.58 46.75
CA GLU A 337 19.30 -20.58 47.51
C GLU A 337 18.12 -21.04 46.62
N PRO A 338 17.26 -21.98 47.06
CA PRO A 338 16.13 -22.43 46.26
C PRO A 338 15.14 -21.30 45.95
N VAL A 339 14.69 -21.20 44.69
CA VAL A 339 13.82 -20.12 44.16
C VAL A 339 12.61 -19.79 45.07
N TYR A 340 11.96 -20.80 45.66
CA TYR A 340 10.79 -20.57 46.52
C TYR A 340 11.13 -19.86 47.84
N VAL A 341 12.32 -20.11 48.40
CA VAL A 341 12.81 -19.43 49.62
C VAL A 341 13.06 -17.96 49.31
N THR A 342 13.67 -17.68 48.16
CA THR A 342 13.89 -16.33 47.64
C THR A 342 12.56 -15.58 47.46
N ILE A 343 11.54 -16.23 46.90
CA ILE A 343 10.20 -15.65 46.73
C ILE A 343 9.53 -15.37 48.09
N ASP A 344 9.57 -16.31 49.04
CA ASP A 344 8.95 -16.12 50.35
C ASP A 344 9.62 -14.98 51.13
N ARG A 345 10.94 -14.85 51.00
CA ARG A 345 11.71 -13.74 51.58
C ARG A 345 11.34 -12.41 50.95
N LEU A 346 11.27 -12.35 49.62
CA LEU A 346 10.81 -11.19 48.86
C LEU A 346 9.41 -10.73 49.33
N VAL A 347 8.44 -11.65 49.39
CA VAL A 347 7.07 -11.35 49.82
C VAL A 347 7.02 -10.83 51.26
N ARG A 348 7.80 -11.43 52.17
CA ARG A 348 7.88 -11.00 53.58
C ARG A 348 8.46 -9.58 53.69
N ASP A 349 9.51 -9.31 52.93
CA ASP A 349 10.17 -8.01 52.92
C ASP A 349 9.29 -6.91 52.34
N VAL A 350 8.63 -7.17 51.21
CA VAL A 350 7.68 -6.23 50.61
C VAL A 350 6.55 -5.91 51.58
N ARG A 351 6.01 -6.90 52.29
CA ARG A 351 4.99 -6.67 53.34
C ARG A 351 5.50 -5.74 54.45
N ALA A 352 6.67 -6.04 55.01
CA ALA A 352 7.26 -5.23 56.08
C ALA A 352 7.58 -3.79 55.61
N MET A 353 7.87 -3.60 54.32
CA MET A 353 8.09 -2.28 53.74
C MET A 353 6.77 -1.52 53.52
N CYS A 354 5.71 -2.20 53.07
CA CYS A 354 4.37 -1.61 52.93
C CYS A 354 3.82 -1.09 54.26
N ASP A 355 4.16 -1.75 55.38
CA ASP A 355 3.80 -1.31 56.74
C ASP A 355 4.42 0.05 57.11
N ARG A 356 5.49 0.47 56.42
CA ARG A 356 6.19 1.74 56.69
C ARG A 356 5.74 2.85 55.74
N ARG A 357 5.67 2.56 54.44
CA ARG A 357 5.26 3.49 53.38
C ARG A 357 4.63 2.73 52.21
N PRO A 358 3.69 3.34 51.47
CA PRO A 358 3.15 2.75 50.25
C PRO A 358 4.24 2.49 49.21
N ILE A 359 4.13 1.38 48.50
CA ILE A 359 5.12 0.95 47.50
C ILE A 359 4.50 0.95 46.11
N LEU A 360 5.22 1.49 45.13
CA LEU A 360 4.93 1.36 43.70
C LEU A 360 6.04 0.53 43.04
N LEU A 361 5.69 -0.63 42.46
CA LEU A 361 6.60 -1.44 41.65
C LEU A 361 6.15 -1.42 40.19
N VAL A 362 7.01 -0.93 39.30
CA VAL A 362 6.78 -0.86 37.86
C VAL A 362 7.75 -1.80 37.16
N VAL A 363 7.24 -2.76 36.39
CA VAL A 363 8.04 -3.67 35.56
C VAL A 363 7.66 -3.46 34.09
N ASP A 364 8.59 -2.92 33.31
CA ASP A 364 8.43 -2.77 31.86
C ASP A 364 8.89 -4.03 31.13
N ASP A 365 8.40 -4.22 29.91
CA ASP A 365 8.70 -5.37 29.05
C ASP A 365 8.54 -6.75 29.71
N PHE A 366 7.49 -6.88 30.53
CA PHE A 366 7.17 -8.04 31.36
C PHE A 366 7.14 -9.40 30.64
N HIS A 367 7.00 -9.42 29.31
CA HIS A 367 7.10 -10.64 28.50
C HIS A 367 8.44 -11.39 28.61
N HIS A 368 9.53 -10.70 28.96
CA HIS A 368 10.84 -11.31 29.15
C HIS A 368 11.02 -11.98 30.54
N VAL A 369 10.07 -11.80 31.47
CA VAL A 369 10.16 -12.38 32.82
C VAL A 369 10.18 -13.91 32.77
N ASP A 370 11.04 -14.52 33.60
CA ASP A 370 11.18 -15.97 33.71
C ASP A 370 10.06 -16.62 34.54
N GLU A 371 10.01 -17.96 34.58
CA GLU A 371 8.97 -18.68 35.34
C GLU A 371 9.00 -18.37 36.86
N GLY A 372 10.19 -18.14 37.42
CA GLY A 372 10.36 -17.81 38.84
C GLY A 372 9.80 -16.41 39.17
N GLY A 373 10.10 -15.42 38.33
CA GLY A 373 9.59 -14.06 38.41
C GLY A 373 8.07 -14.00 38.22
N LEU A 374 7.51 -14.80 37.31
CA LEU A 374 6.06 -14.97 37.14
C LEU A 374 5.40 -15.49 38.44
N LEU A 375 6.03 -16.46 39.11
CA LEU A 375 5.54 -17.00 40.38
C LEU A 375 5.64 -15.96 41.51
N ALA A 376 6.74 -15.21 41.57
CA ALA A 376 6.92 -14.10 42.52
C ALA A 376 5.82 -13.03 42.34
N TRP A 377 5.57 -12.64 41.09
CA TRP A 377 4.53 -11.65 40.75
C TRP A 377 3.14 -12.11 41.21
N ARG A 378 2.77 -13.37 40.96
CA ARG A 378 1.50 -13.95 41.44
C ARG A 378 1.34 -13.89 42.96
N ARG A 379 2.43 -14.01 43.72
CA ARG A 379 2.40 -13.88 45.19
C ARG A 379 2.26 -12.42 45.61
N LEU A 380 2.94 -11.50 44.94
CA LEU A 380 2.83 -10.06 45.21
C LEU A 380 1.44 -9.52 44.87
N VAL A 381 0.77 -10.02 43.82
CA VAL A 381 -0.63 -9.67 43.51
C VAL A 381 -1.56 -9.93 44.70
N LYS A 382 -1.33 -11.01 45.45
CA LYS A 382 -2.10 -11.29 46.68
C LYS A 382 -1.80 -10.33 47.82
N VAL A 383 -0.59 -9.76 47.86
CA VAL A 383 -0.19 -8.74 48.85
C VAL A 383 -0.77 -7.37 48.48
N ALA A 384 -0.87 -7.05 47.19
CA ALA A 384 -1.51 -5.83 46.72
C ALA A 384 -2.99 -5.76 47.07
N ALA A 385 -3.65 -6.89 47.32
CA ALA A 385 -5.05 -6.92 47.73
C ALA A 385 -5.28 -6.46 49.20
N ASP A 386 -4.29 -6.63 50.09
CA ASP A 386 -4.44 -6.37 51.53
C ASP A 386 -3.47 -5.33 52.11
N ARG A 387 -2.54 -4.82 51.29
CA ARG A 387 -1.50 -3.85 51.69
C ARG A 387 -1.39 -2.70 50.69
N PRO A 388 -0.81 -1.54 51.07
CA PRO A 388 -0.58 -0.40 50.17
C PRO A 388 0.58 -0.68 49.19
N LEU A 389 0.35 -1.62 48.28
CA LEU A 389 1.28 -2.03 47.22
C LEU A 389 0.58 -1.86 45.86
N CYS A 390 1.16 -1.03 44.99
CA CYS A 390 0.74 -0.90 43.60
C CYS A 390 1.73 -1.64 42.70
N LEU A 391 1.24 -2.63 41.96
CA LEU A 391 2.00 -3.41 40.99
C LEU A 391 1.60 -2.98 39.59
N VAL A 392 2.56 -2.58 38.78
CA VAL A 392 2.34 -2.19 37.38
C VAL A 392 3.25 -3.02 36.49
N ALA A 393 2.67 -3.74 35.54
CA ALA A 393 3.41 -4.49 34.54
C ALA A 393 3.01 -4.03 33.13
N ALA A 394 3.99 -3.76 32.28
CA ALA A 394 3.78 -3.47 30.86
C ALA A 394 4.31 -4.60 29.98
N GLY A 395 3.52 -5.05 29.01
CA GLY A 395 3.85 -6.19 28.17
C GLY A 395 3.29 -6.10 26.75
N ARG A 396 3.62 -7.11 25.95
CA ARG A 396 3.09 -7.31 24.59
C ARG A 396 2.01 -8.39 24.61
N PRO A 397 1.05 -8.36 23.68
CA PRO A 397 0.19 -9.50 23.41
C PRO A 397 1.05 -10.63 22.84
N ASP A 398 1.38 -11.63 23.68
CA ASP A 398 2.13 -12.81 23.26
C ASP A 398 1.18 -14.01 23.13
N GLU A 399 0.85 -14.35 21.88
CA GLU A 399 -0.02 -15.48 21.53
C GLU A 399 0.67 -16.85 21.70
N ASN A 400 1.93 -16.92 22.09
CA ASN A 400 2.66 -18.18 22.18
C ASN A 400 2.94 -18.61 23.63
N ARG A 401 3.04 -17.69 24.60
CA ARG A 401 3.20 -18.04 26.04
C ARG A 401 1.87 -18.16 26.79
N ARG A 402 1.45 -19.40 27.05
CA ARG A 402 0.20 -19.71 27.78
C ARG A 402 0.22 -19.20 29.22
N GLU A 403 1.37 -19.24 29.88
CA GLU A 403 1.54 -18.82 31.28
C GLU A 403 1.34 -17.30 31.43
N LEU A 404 1.86 -16.52 30.48
CA LEU A 404 1.77 -15.07 30.45
C LEU A 404 0.32 -14.61 30.20
N ARG A 405 -0.38 -15.24 29.25
CA ARG A 405 -1.82 -15.00 29.01
C ARG A 405 -2.68 -15.30 30.23
N ARG A 406 -2.47 -16.46 30.88
CA ARG A 406 -3.19 -16.79 32.13
C ARG A 406 -2.93 -15.76 33.23
N LEU A 407 -1.72 -15.22 33.31
CA LEU A 407 -1.39 -14.17 34.28
C LEU A 407 -2.09 -12.85 33.94
N ALA A 408 -2.05 -12.41 32.67
CA ALA A 408 -2.75 -11.22 32.21
C ALA A 408 -4.26 -11.31 32.44
N GLU A 409 -4.89 -12.46 32.15
CA GLU A 409 -6.30 -12.75 32.47
C GLU A 409 -6.58 -12.67 33.98
N THR A 410 -5.69 -13.26 34.80
CA THR A 410 -5.84 -13.22 36.27
C THR A 410 -5.73 -11.79 36.79
N ILE A 411 -4.80 -10.99 36.27
CA ILE A 411 -4.62 -9.57 36.65
C ILE A 411 -5.83 -8.74 36.19
N SER A 412 -6.36 -9.00 34.99
CA SER A 412 -7.54 -8.31 34.47
C SER A 412 -8.79 -8.54 35.35
N ASN A 413 -8.86 -9.68 36.05
CA ASN A 413 -9.96 -10.00 36.95
C ASN A 413 -9.81 -9.39 38.36
N VAL A 414 -8.59 -9.09 38.81
CA VAL A 414 -8.29 -8.64 40.19
C VAL A 414 -7.86 -7.16 40.24
N GLY A 415 -7.51 -6.58 39.10
CA GLY A 415 -7.02 -5.22 38.95
C GLY A 415 -7.52 -4.56 37.66
N HIS A 416 -6.68 -3.73 37.04
CA HIS A 416 -7.03 -2.97 35.83
C HIS A 416 -6.13 -3.36 34.65
N ALA A 417 -6.74 -3.65 33.50
CA ALA A 417 -6.03 -3.84 32.25
C ALA A 417 -6.22 -2.63 31.34
N ILE A 418 -5.11 -2.10 30.80
CA ILE A 418 -5.06 -0.98 29.86
C ILE A 418 -4.53 -1.50 28.53
N GLU A 419 -5.37 -1.51 27.50
CA GLU A 419 -4.96 -1.83 26.14
C GLU A 419 -4.59 -0.54 25.38
N LEU A 420 -3.31 -0.37 25.05
CA LEU A 420 -2.82 0.74 24.25
C LEU A 420 -2.93 0.45 22.76
N LYS A 421 -3.97 1.01 22.15
CA LYS A 421 -4.20 1.02 20.70
C LYS A 421 -3.41 2.12 20.02
N PRO A 422 -3.07 2.04 18.72
CA PRO A 422 -2.47 3.17 17.98
C PRO A 422 -3.30 4.47 18.10
N LEU A 423 -2.65 5.62 17.99
CA LEU A 423 -3.31 6.93 18.04
C LEU A 423 -4.21 7.13 16.81
N GLY A 424 -5.42 7.67 17.03
CA GLY A 424 -6.26 8.21 15.95
C GLY A 424 -5.74 9.56 15.46
N GLU A 425 -6.31 10.09 14.36
CA GLU A 425 -5.85 11.33 13.71
C GLU A 425 -5.69 12.52 14.66
N ALA A 426 -6.64 12.72 15.58
CA ALA A 426 -6.57 13.79 16.58
C ALA A 426 -5.36 13.63 17.51
N GLY A 427 -5.05 12.40 17.93
CA GLY A 427 -3.89 12.10 18.77
C GLY A 427 -2.57 12.23 18.00
N VAL A 428 -2.57 11.93 16.69
CA VAL A 428 -1.41 12.18 15.81
C VAL A 428 -1.14 13.67 15.70
N ALA A 429 -2.16 14.48 15.45
CA ALA A 429 -2.01 15.94 15.35
C ALA A 429 -1.53 16.56 16.67
N GLU A 430 -2.06 16.09 17.81
CA GLU A 430 -1.61 16.51 19.15
C GLU A 430 -0.14 16.12 19.37
N LEU A 431 0.27 14.88 19.03
CA LEU A 431 1.66 14.44 19.16
C LEU A 431 2.61 15.28 18.31
N VAL A 432 2.26 15.57 17.05
CA VAL A 432 3.08 16.42 16.18
C VAL A 432 3.22 17.82 16.77
N THR A 433 2.12 18.37 17.29
CA THR A 433 2.12 19.70 17.92
C THR A 433 2.99 19.73 19.17
N ASP A 434 2.93 18.70 20.01
CA ASP A 434 3.76 18.60 21.21
C ASP A 434 5.25 18.46 20.88
N VAL A 435 5.59 17.70 19.83
CA VAL A 435 6.99 17.45 19.43
C VAL A 435 7.58 18.68 18.72
N THR A 436 6.81 19.34 17.86
CA THR A 436 7.32 20.40 16.97
C THR A 436 6.93 21.82 17.40
N GLY A 437 6.02 21.95 18.37
CA GLY A 437 5.42 23.21 18.79
C GLY A 437 4.38 23.78 17.80
N THR A 438 4.12 23.13 16.67
CA THR A 438 3.26 23.65 15.59
C THR A 438 2.31 22.56 15.09
N ALA A 439 1.04 22.91 14.84
CA ALA A 439 0.06 21.96 14.34
C ALA A 439 0.38 21.50 12.90
N PRO A 440 0.22 20.21 12.56
CA PRO A 440 0.50 19.72 11.20
C PRO A 440 -0.55 20.20 10.18
N GLY A 441 -0.09 20.41 8.94
CA GLY A 441 -0.93 20.57 7.77
C GLY A 441 -1.42 19.22 7.20
N PRO A 442 -2.40 19.25 6.27
CA PRO A 442 -3.02 18.03 5.72
C PRO A 442 -2.02 17.12 4.98
N GLU A 443 -1.09 17.70 4.22
CA GLU A 443 -0.06 16.95 3.46
C GLU A 443 0.89 16.17 4.40
N LEU A 444 1.25 16.76 5.53
CA LEU A 444 2.08 16.09 6.53
C LEU A 444 1.32 14.97 7.23
N LEU A 445 0.03 15.18 7.53
CA LEU A 445 -0.83 14.15 8.12
C LEU A 445 -0.98 12.93 7.18
N GLU A 446 -1.08 13.16 5.88
CA GLU A 446 -1.12 12.08 4.87
C GLU A 446 0.15 11.23 4.92
N VAL A 447 1.34 11.87 4.94
CA VAL A 447 2.61 11.15 5.07
C VAL A 447 2.71 10.40 6.39
N LEU A 448 2.31 11.03 7.50
CA LEU A 448 2.33 10.41 8.84
C LEU A 448 1.34 9.25 8.96
N GLY A 449 0.33 9.16 8.07
CA GLY A 449 -0.57 8.02 7.95
C GLY A 449 0.16 6.69 7.77
N CYS A 450 1.35 6.68 7.17
CA CYS A 450 2.15 5.46 7.03
C CYS A 450 2.54 4.83 8.38
N ALA A 451 2.69 5.63 9.44
CA ALA A 451 2.99 5.14 10.78
C ALA A 451 1.82 4.40 11.45
N ALA A 452 0.63 4.44 10.84
CA ALA A 452 -0.60 3.81 11.34
C ALA A 452 -0.89 4.15 12.81
N GLY A 453 -0.65 5.41 13.20
CA GLY A 453 -0.89 5.89 14.57
C GLY A 453 0.13 5.43 15.62
N ASN A 454 1.23 4.78 15.25
CA ASN A 454 2.27 4.37 16.21
C ASN A 454 3.10 5.59 16.66
N PRO A 455 3.04 6.03 17.93
CA PRO A 455 3.71 7.25 18.40
C PRO A 455 5.22 7.25 18.18
N GLY A 456 5.90 6.13 18.48
CA GLY A 456 7.34 6.06 18.28
C GLY A 456 7.72 6.27 16.82
N ARG A 457 7.00 5.63 15.89
CA ARG A 457 7.26 5.79 14.45
C ARG A 457 6.92 7.17 13.94
N LEU A 458 5.85 7.79 14.45
CA LEU A 458 5.49 9.16 14.11
C LEU A 458 6.63 10.10 14.49
N ILE A 459 7.18 9.96 15.70
CA ILE A 459 8.32 10.76 16.15
C ILE A 459 9.54 10.50 15.26
N ASP A 460 9.85 9.23 14.96
CA ASP A 460 10.99 8.88 14.10
C ASP A 460 10.88 9.53 12.70
N ILE A 461 9.67 9.56 12.10
CA ILE A 461 9.42 10.21 10.81
C ILE A 461 9.58 11.74 10.93
N ILE A 462 9.02 12.35 11.97
CA ILE A 462 9.12 13.80 12.19
C ILE A 462 10.58 14.21 12.37
N GLU A 463 11.34 13.48 13.21
CA GLU A 463 12.76 13.71 13.45
C GLU A 463 13.58 13.53 12.17
N ALA A 464 13.28 12.51 11.35
CA ALA A 464 13.93 12.29 10.05
C ALA A 464 13.64 13.43 9.06
N LEU A 465 12.38 13.84 8.91
CA LEU A 465 11.98 14.94 8.04
C LEU A 465 12.56 16.29 8.50
N ALA A 466 12.61 16.53 9.82
CA ALA A 466 13.24 17.71 10.39
C ALA A 466 14.76 17.73 10.11
N SER A 467 15.44 16.61 10.32
CA SER A 467 16.89 16.47 10.07
C SER A 467 17.23 16.67 8.60
N ALA A 468 16.37 16.23 7.69
CA ALA A 468 16.50 16.43 6.25
C ALA A 468 16.09 17.86 5.79
N SER A 469 15.71 18.75 6.72
CA SER A 469 15.19 20.10 6.42
C SER A 469 13.98 20.08 5.46
N LEU A 470 13.13 19.07 5.56
CA LEU A 470 11.93 18.88 4.75
C LEU A 470 10.66 19.43 5.40
N LEU A 471 10.74 20.02 6.59
CA LEU A 471 9.62 20.63 7.30
C LEU A 471 9.74 22.16 7.31
N ARG A 472 8.63 22.87 7.11
CA ARG A 472 8.55 24.33 7.20
C ARG A 472 7.21 24.77 7.80
N ILE A 473 7.15 25.99 8.30
CA ILE A 473 5.92 26.58 8.84
C ILE A 473 5.30 27.48 7.77
N GLU A 474 4.07 27.17 7.34
CA GLU A 474 3.25 28.01 6.46
C GLU A 474 1.89 28.27 7.10
N GLU A 475 1.45 29.53 7.11
CA GLU A 475 0.16 29.94 7.71
C GLU A 475 -0.06 29.44 9.15
N GLY A 476 1.04 29.30 9.92
CA GLY A 476 0.99 28.78 11.30
C GLY A 476 0.81 27.26 11.41
N ARG A 477 0.97 26.52 10.31
CA ARG A 477 0.95 25.05 10.26
C ARG A 477 2.28 24.48 9.76
N LEU A 478 2.64 23.31 10.26
CA LEU A 478 3.81 22.56 9.83
C LEU A 478 3.49 21.80 8.55
N VAL A 479 4.16 22.13 7.45
CA VAL A 479 3.96 21.55 6.12
C VAL A 479 5.28 21.06 5.55
N LEU A 480 5.21 20.30 4.45
CA LEU A 480 6.39 19.79 3.75
C LEU A 480 7.04 20.92 2.91
N ALA A 481 8.37 20.97 2.91
CA ALA A 481 9.14 22.04 2.28
C ALA A 481 9.38 21.86 0.77
N ARG A 482 9.12 20.67 0.22
CA ARG A 482 9.37 20.34 -1.20
C ARG A 482 8.14 19.76 -1.89
N ALA A 483 7.97 20.11 -3.16
CA ALA A 483 6.96 19.56 -4.07
C ALA A 483 7.33 18.17 -4.66
N TYR A 484 8.54 17.66 -4.40
CA TYR A 484 8.96 16.33 -4.87
C TYR A 484 8.58 15.26 -3.86
N TYR A 485 7.50 14.55 -4.18
CA TYR A 485 6.94 13.46 -3.37
C TYR A 485 7.94 12.31 -3.16
N GLU A 486 8.78 12.01 -4.16
CA GLU A 486 9.69 10.84 -4.13
C GLU A 486 10.87 10.98 -3.15
N ASP A 487 11.49 12.16 -3.06
CA ASP A 487 12.58 12.43 -2.09
C ASP A 487 12.08 12.21 -0.65
N THR A 488 10.90 12.76 -0.37
CA THR A 488 10.25 12.71 0.94
C THR A 488 9.93 11.27 1.36
N LEU A 489 9.44 10.45 0.43
CA LEU A 489 9.15 9.04 0.68
C LEU A 489 10.38 8.24 1.11
N SER A 490 11.54 8.49 0.48
CA SER A 490 12.78 7.78 0.82
C SER A 490 13.23 8.10 2.25
N GLU A 491 13.09 9.37 2.68
CA GLU A 491 13.43 9.79 4.05
C GLU A 491 12.48 9.20 5.10
N VAL A 492 11.19 9.09 4.78
CA VAL A 492 10.16 8.53 5.68
C VAL A 492 10.45 7.07 6.05
N VAL A 493 10.98 6.28 5.11
CA VAL A 493 11.24 4.85 5.34
C VAL A 493 12.64 4.58 5.90
N ARG A 494 13.58 5.53 5.81
CA ARG A 494 14.95 5.36 6.32
C ARG A 494 14.98 4.89 7.79
N PRO A 495 14.22 5.50 8.74
CA PRO A 495 14.21 5.04 10.12
C PRO A 495 13.81 3.57 10.25
N TRP A 496 12.89 3.10 9.41
CA TRP A 496 12.40 1.73 9.48
C TRP A 496 13.39 0.74 8.91
N LEU A 497 14.06 1.09 7.81
CA LEU A 497 15.06 0.21 7.19
C LEU A 497 16.35 0.08 8.00
N ARG A 498 16.70 1.08 8.83
CA ARG A 498 17.89 1.04 9.69
C ARG A 498 17.83 -0.05 10.76
N VAL A 499 16.63 -0.29 11.31
CA VAL A 499 16.41 -1.24 12.40
C VAL A 499 16.37 -2.69 11.91
N LEU A 500 16.20 -2.91 10.60
CA LEU A 500 16.07 -4.27 10.03
C LEU A 500 17.42 -4.94 9.81
N THR A 501 17.49 -6.23 10.13
CA THR A 501 18.61 -7.10 9.79
C THR A 501 18.77 -7.21 8.27
N GLN A 502 19.98 -7.52 7.80
CA GLN A 502 20.24 -7.69 6.36
C GLN A 502 19.35 -8.76 5.69
N PRO A 503 19.05 -9.92 6.31
CA PRO A 503 18.05 -10.85 5.80
C PRO A 503 16.64 -10.23 5.65
N CYS A 504 16.17 -9.48 6.65
CA CYS A 504 14.86 -8.83 6.61
C CYS A 504 14.82 -7.71 5.55
N LEU A 505 15.87 -6.90 5.43
CA LEU A 505 15.96 -5.86 4.41
C LEU A 505 15.90 -6.42 2.99
N ARG A 506 16.59 -7.54 2.72
CA ARG A 506 16.50 -8.24 1.43
C ARG A 506 15.07 -8.72 1.14
N LEU A 507 14.41 -9.26 2.15
CA LEU A 507 13.02 -9.70 2.04
C LEU A 507 12.08 -8.53 1.74
N VAL A 508 12.15 -7.45 2.51
CA VAL A 508 11.31 -6.25 2.34
C VAL A 508 11.51 -5.61 0.96
N ARG A 509 12.75 -5.59 0.44
CA ARG A 509 13.05 -5.12 -0.92
C ARG A 509 12.46 -6.02 -2.00
N ALA A 510 12.54 -7.34 -1.85
CA ALA A 510 11.90 -8.27 -2.79
C ALA A 510 10.37 -8.17 -2.74
N ALA A 511 9.79 -8.03 -1.54
CA ALA A 511 8.37 -7.80 -1.34
C ALA A 511 7.89 -6.52 -2.04
N ALA A 512 8.67 -5.44 -1.97
CA ALA A 512 8.34 -4.18 -2.64
C ALA A 512 8.24 -4.31 -4.17
N LEU A 513 8.99 -5.24 -4.78
CA LEU A 513 8.87 -5.52 -6.22
C LEU A 513 7.54 -6.19 -6.56
N LEU A 514 7.00 -7.02 -5.67
CA LEU A 514 5.72 -7.70 -5.86
C LEU A 514 4.51 -6.78 -5.68
N GLY A 515 4.71 -5.64 -5.01
CA GLY A 515 3.70 -4.61 -4.79
C GLY A 515 3.17 -4.57 -3.36
N PHE A 516 2.09 -3.79 -3.16
CA PHE A 516 1.54 -3.54 -1.83
C PHE A 516 1.01 -4.82 -1.14
N GLU A 517 0.38 -5.71 -1.91
CA GLU A 517 -0.08 -7.03 -1.46
C GLU A 517 0.56 -8.11 -2.32
N PHE A 518 1.03 -9.18 -1.71
CA PHE A 518 1.75 -10.24 -2.40
C PHE A 518 1.55 -11.60 -1.75
N ASP A 519 1.79 -12.64 -2.54
CA ASP A 519 1.78 -14.03 -2.07
C ASP A 519 3.14 -14.43 -1.50
N LEU A 520 3.13 -15.29 -0.49
CA LEU A 520 4.37 -15.83 0.09
C LEU A 520 5.09 -16.73 -0.92
N ASP A 521 4.36 -17.43 -1.79
CA ASP A 521 4.96 -18.30 -2.81
C ASP A 521 5.77 -17.46 -3.83
N ASP A 522 5.22 -16.33 -4.29
CA ASP A 522 5.95 -15.40 -5.17
C ASP A 522 7.20 -14.83 -4.49
N LEU A 523 7.10 -14.48 -3.21
CA LEU A 523 8.26 -13.98 -2.44
C LEU A 523 9.35 -15.03 -2.30
N THR A 524 8.98 -16.31 -2.09
CA THR A 524 9.94 -17.42 -2.05
C THR A 524 10.64 -17.62 -3.40
N ALA A 525 9.90 -17.47 -4.50
CA ALA A 525 10.45 -17.54 -5.86
C ALA A 525 11.47 -16.42 -6.11
N LEU A 526 11.16 -15.17 -5.76
CA LEU A 526 12.07 -14.04 -5.93
C LEU A 526 13.37 -14.18 -5.13
N LEU A 527 13.27 -14.71 -3.90
CA LEU A 527 14.42 -14.84 -3.00
C LEU A 527 15.20 -16.15 -3.22
N GLY A 528 14.64 -17.12 -3.95
CA GLY A 528 15.21 -18.46 -4.11
C GLY A 528 15.34 -19.22 -2.78
N GLN A 529 14.46 -18.94 -1.81
CA GLN A 529 14.53 -19.47 -0.44
C GLN A 529 13.20 -20.10 -0.02
N ALA A 530 13.26 -21.25 0.63
CA ALA A 530 12.07 -21.91 1.17
C ALA A 530 11.47 -21.12 2.36
N LEU A 531 10.15 -21.22 2.54
CA LEU A 531 9.40 -20.49 3.58
C LEU A 531 9.99 -20.61 5.01
N PRO A 532 10.51 -21.77 5.48
CA PRO A 532 11.12 -21.86 6.81
C PRO A 532 12.34 -20.94 7.01
N ALA A 533 13.10 -20.67 5.96
CA ALA A 533 14.24 -19.76 6.02
C ALA A 533 13.80 -18.28 6.12
N LEU A 534 12.59 -17.97 5.63
CA LEU A 534 12.00 -16.62 5.65
C LEU A 534 11.23 -16.33 6.93
N ALA A 535 10.92 -17.34 7.76
CA ALA A 535 10.06 -17.18 8.94
C ALA A 535 10.59 -16.12 9.94
N ARG A 536 11.89 -16.13 10.23
CA ARG A 536 12.52 -15.16 11.15
C ARG A 536 12.54 -13.75 10.55
N PRO A 537 13.02 -13.52 9.31
CA PRO A 537 12.90 -12.23 8.62
C PRO A 537 11.45 -11.70 8.48
N LEU A 538 10.47 -12.58 8.21
CA LEU A 538 9.05 -12.20 8.11
C LEU A 538 8.51 -11.73 9.47
N SER A 539 8.81 -12.47 10.53
CA SER A 539 8.40 -12.11 11.89
C SER A 539 8.98 -10.75 12.27
N GLU A 540 10.27 -10.53 11.97
CA GLU A 540 10.95 -9.26 12.18
C GLU A 540 10.28 -8.10 11.41
N ALA A 541 9.94 -8.29 10.13
CA ALA A 541 9.27 -7.27 9.32
C ALA A 541 7.86 -6.91 9.84
N VAL A 542 7.14 -7.90 10.39
CA VAL A 542 5.81 -7.71 10.99
C VAL A 542 5.92 -7.03 12.35
N GLU A 543 6.87 -7.42 13.18
CA GLU A 543 7.14 -6.80 14.49
C GLU A 543 7.54 -5.33 14.36
N ASN A 544 8.38 -5.03 13.36
CA ASN A 544 8.73 -3.66 12.98
C ASN A 544 7.63 -2.97 12.16
N GLY A 545 6.50 -3.65 11.92
CA GLY A 545 5.29 -3.21 11.21
C GLY A 545 5.56 -2.51 9.89
N VAL A 546 6.54 -3.03 9.15
CA VAL A 546 6.74 -2.75 7.73
C VAL A 546 5.73 -3.57 6.94
N LEU A 547 5.56 -4.84 7.33
CA LEU A 547 4.60 -5.77 6.76
C LEU A 547 3.50 -6.11 7.77
N ARG A 548 2.36 -6.57 7.24
CA ARG A 548 1.24 -7.13 7.99
C ARG A 548 0.73 -8.39 7.29
N GLN A 549 0.14 -9.27 8.07
CA GLN A 549 -0.45 -10.49 7.55
C GLN A 549 -1.95 -10.29 7.25
N LEU A 550 -2.38 -10.69 6.05
CA LEU A 550 -3.77 -10.69 5.60
C LEU A 550 -4.18 -12.13 5.25
N GLY A 551 -4.49 -12.91 6.28
CA GLY A 551 -4.79 -14.33 6.12
C GLY A 551 -3.60 -15.12 5.56
N ARG A 552 -3.72 -15.60 4.31
CA ARG A 552 -2.66 -16.34 3.60
C ARG A 552 -1.70 -15.44 2.80
N ARG A 553 -2.02 -14.15 2.66
CA ARG A 553 -1.21 -13.17 1.91
C ARG A 553 -0.51 -12.21 2.86
N MET A 554 0.51 -11.54 2.37
CA MET A 554 1.22 -10.49 3.08
C MET A 554 0.96 -9.15 2.40
N ALA A 555 1.01 -8.08 3.18
CA ALA A 555 0.91 -6.73 2.65
C ALA A 555 1.85 -5.80 3.39
N PHE A 556 2.21 -4.68 2.76
CA PHE A 556 2.80 -3.57 3.51
C PHE A 556 1.76 -2.98 4.47
N GLN A 557 2.22 -2.38 5.57
CA GLN A 557 1.32 -1.71 6.52
C GLN A 557 0.56 -0.54 5.85
N HIS A 558 1.19 0.10 4.86
CA HIS A 558 0.67 1.24 4.12
C HIS A 558 1.23 1.26 2.68
N PRO A 559 0.45 1.61 1.64
CA PRO A 559 0.90 1.61 0.24
C PRO A 559 2.15 2.47 -0.02
N MET A 560 2.26 3.62 0.66
CA MET A 560 3.43 4.50 0.54
C MET A 560 4.74 3.83 0.94
N LEU A 561 4.70 2.83 1.82
CA LEU A 561 5.91 2.14 2.27
C LEU A 561 6.46 1.22 1.21
N CYS A 562 5.58 0.49 0.52
CA CYS A 562 5.97 -0.31 -0.64
C CYS A 562 6.72 0.56 -1.65
N ARG A 563 6.15 1.74 -1.97
CA ARG A 563 6.76 2.69 -2.90
C ARG A 563 8.07 3.28 -2.36
N ALA A 564 8.10 3.69 -1.09
CA ALA A 564 9.29 4.24 -0.47
C ALA A 564 10.46 3.25 -0.44
N VAL A 565 10.19 1.97 -0.13
CA VAL A 565 11.19 0.90 -0.16
C VAL A 565 11.75 0.71 -1.58
N GLU A 566 10.89 0.69 -2.58
CA GLU A 566 11.29 0.60 -3.99
C GLU A 566 12.24 1.75 -4.37
N LEU A 567 11.89 2.98 -3.98
CA LEU A 567 12.67 4.20 -4.21
C LEU A 567 14.02 4.24 -3.48
N THR A 568 14.24 3.38 -2.47
CA THR A 568 15.58 3.26 -1.85
C THR A 568 16.62 2.61 -2.76
N SER A 569 16.18 1.98 -3.84
CA SER A 569 17.08 1.41 -4.85
C SER A 569 17.43 2.47 -5.91
N PRO A 570 18.70 2.56 -6.34
CA PRO A 570 19.11 3.50 -7.39
C PRO A 570 18.24 3.38 -8.64
N GLU A 571 17.93 4.52 -9.29
CA GLU A 571 17.07 4.52 -10.48
C GLU A 571 17.59 3.61 -11.60
N SER A 572 18.91 3.51 -11.72
CA SER A 572 19.59 2.66 -12.71
C SER A 572 19.42 1.15 -12.45
N GLU A 573 19.15 0.74 -11.21
CA GLU A 573 19.01 -0.67 -10.82
C GLU A 573 17.56 -1.15 -10.84
N ARG A 574 16.58 -0.25 -10.60
CA ARG A 574 15.14 -0.58 -10.56
C ARG A 574 14.67 -1.35 -11.81
N PRO A 575 14.94 -0.86 -13.04
CA PRO A 575 14.72 -1.58 -14.30
C PRO A 575 15.23 -3.03 -14.33
N ILE A 576 16.45 -3.25 -13.85
CA ILE A 576 17.13 -4.55 -13.89
C ILE A 576 16.45 -5.53 -12.93
N ARG A 577 16.14 -5.07 -11.71
CA ARG A 577 15.48 -5.89 -10.69
C ARG A 577 14.08 -6.35 -11.10
N HIS A 578 13.31 -5.48 -11.75
CA HIS A 578 12.01 -5.87 -12.30
C HIS A 578 12.14 -6.93 -13.41
N ARG A 579 13.18 -6.86 -14.26
CA ARG A 579 13.44 -7.90 -15.27
C ARG A 579 13.87 -9.23 -14.62
N GLU A 580 14.66 -9.20 -13.56
CA GLU A 580 15.06 -10.39 -12.80
C GLU A 580 13.86 -11.02 -12.07
N ALA A 581 13.03 -10.20 -11.43
CA ALA A 581 11.79 -10.64 -10.79
C ALA A 581 10.84 -11.32 -11.79
N ALA A 582 10.68 -10.75 -12.99
CA ALA A 582 9.87 -11.36 -14.05
C ALA A 582 10.36 -12.78 -14.41
N ARG A 583 11.67 -13.00 -14.49
CA ARG A 583 12.25 -14.32 -14.79
C ARG A 583 12.08 -15.30 -13.63
N ALA A 584 12.32 -14.86 -12.40
CA ALA A 584 12.15 -15.71 -11.21
C ALA A 584 10.69 -16.17 -11.05
N LEU A 585 9.73 -15.28 -11.32
CA LEU A 585 8.31 -15.61 -11.32
C LEU A 585 7.94 -16.63 -12.41
N GLU A 586 8.45 -16.47 -13.63
CA GLU A 586 8.24 -17.43 -14.71
C GLU A 586 8.82 -18.81 -14.37
N GLU A 587 10.03 -18.87 -13.83
CA GLU A 587 10.68 -20.13 -13.44
C GLU A 587 9.91 -20.87 -12.33
N ALA A 588 9.23 -20.12 -11.45
CA ALA A 588 8.37 -20.65 -10.41
C ALA A 588 6.94 -21.02 -10.90
N GLY A 589 6.61 -20.76 -12.18
CA GLY A 589 5.29 -21.03 -12.74
C GLY A 589 4.20 -20.07 -12.26
N ALA A 590 4.56 -18.81 -11.96
CA ALA A 590 3.60 -17.77 -11.62
C ALA A 590 2.67 -17.48 -12.81
N MET A 591 1.51 -16.88 -12.52
CA MET A 591 0.55 -16.51 -13.57
C MET A 591 1.15 -15.45 -14.53
N PRO A 592 0.88 -15.52 -15.84
CA PRO A 592 1.50 -14.64 -16.82
C PRO A 592 1.27 -13.14 -16.60
N ASP A 593 0.12 -12.75 -16.03
CA ASP A 593 -0.21 -11.37 -15.69
C ASP A 593 0.82 -10.75 -14.71
N ARG A 594 1.27 -11.53 -13.72
CA ARG A 594 2.30 -11.11 -12.75
C ARG A 594 3.65 -10.87 -13.42
N VAL A 595 4.06 -11.78 -14.31
CA VAL A 595 5.30 -11.65 -15.08
C VAL A 595 5.24 -10.44 -16.03
N ALA A 596 4.10 -10.24 -16.71
CA ALA A 596 3.89 -9.10 -17.60
C ALA A 596 3.94 -7.75 -16.84
N ALA A 597 3.38 -7.68 -15.64
CA ALA A 597 3.44 -6.49 -14.79
C ALA A 597 4.90 -6.12 -14.45
N GLN A 598 5.72 -7.09 -14.04
CA GLN A 598 7.15 -6.87 -13.78
C GLN A 598 7.91 -6.45 -15.05
N LEU A 599 7.62 -7.10 -16.18
CA LEU A 599 8.22 -6.73 -17.45
C LEU A 599 7.93 -5.27 -17.79
N LEU A 600 6.69 -4.81 -17.63
CA LEU A 600 6.28 -3.43 -17.89
C LEU A 600 7.03 -2.41 -17.02
N LEU A 601 7.13 -2.67 -15.73
CA LEU A 601 7.86 -1.82 -14.77
C LEU A 601 9.37 -1.78 -15.02
N ALA A 602 9.93 -2.81 -15.66
CA ALA A 602 11.36 -2.84 -15.94
C ALA A 602 11.83 -1.73 -16.89
N GLU A 603 11.00 -1.18 -17.77
CA GLU A 603 11.38 -0.13 -18.75
C GLU A 603 12.70 -0.36 -19.56
N LEU A 604 13.24 -1.58 -19.57
CA LEU A 604 14.42 -1.96 -20.33
C LEU A 604 14.05 -2.37 -21.77
N PRO A 605 14.97 -2.20 -22.74
CA PRO A 605 14.82 -2.79 -24.06
C PRO A 605 14.45 -4.28 -23.99
N PRO A 606 13.54 -4.77 -24.87
CA PRO A 606 13.16 -6.18 -24.88
C PRO A 606 14.35 -7.04 -25.32
N ASP A 607 14.63 -8.09 -24.57
CA ASP A 607 15.61 -9.11 -24.95
C ASP A 607 14.94 -10.29 -25.67
N ALA A 608 15.75 -11.21 -26.20
CA ALA A 608 15.24 -12.36 -26.92
C ALA A 608 14.34 -13.27 -26.06
N TRP A 609 14.56 -13.29 -24.73
CA TRP A 609 13.71 -14.03 -23.80
C TRP A 609 12.33 -13.37 -23.67
N THR A 610 12.28 -12.05 -23.45
CA THR A 610 11.04 -11.26 -23.32
C THR A 610 10.16 -11.40 -24.55
N ILE A 611 10.74 -11.33 -25.75
CA ILE A 611 10.00 -11.48 -27.01
C ILE A 611 9.41 -12.90 -27.13
N ARG A 612 10.20 -13.94 -26.86
CA ARG A 612 9.71 -15.33 -26.89
C ARG A 612 8.63 -15.56 -25.84
N TRP A 613 8.85 -15.09 -24.62
CA TRP A 613 7.91 -15.24 -23.52
C TRP A 613 6.56 -14.59 -23.85
N LEU A 614 6.59 -13.36 -24.38
CA LEU A 614 5.38 -12.64 -24.80
C LEU A 614 4.65 -13.39 -25.91
N LEU A 615 5.35 -13.89 -26.93
CA LEU A 615 4.72 -14.65 -28.01
C LEU A 615 4.11 -15.96 -27.52
N THR A 616 4.73 -16.63 -26.55
CA THR A 616 4.21 -17.88 -25.94
C THR A 616 2.96 -17.62 -25.09
N HIS A 617 2.94 -16.53 -24.31
CA HIS A 617 1.88 -16.24 -23.34
C HIS A 617 0.85 -15.22 -23.81
N ALA A 618 0.99 -14.72 -25.03
CA ALA A 618 0.14 -13.70 -25.64
C ALA A 618 -1.35 -13.99 -25.52
N GLU A 619 -1.78 -15.21 -25.83
CA GLU A 619 -3.20 -15.59 -25.80
C GLU A 619 -3.76 -15.67 -24.37
N VAL A 620 -2.97 -16.20 -23.43
CA VAL A 620 -3.37 -16.26 -22.02
C VAL A 620 -3.45 -14.85 -21.42
N LEU A 621 -2.45 -14.01 -21.70
CA LEU A 621 -2.44 -12.61 -21.31
C LEU A 621 -3.58 -11.81 -21.94
N ALA A 622 -3.93 -12.10 -23.19
CA ALA A 622 -5.06 -11.46 -23.88
C ALA A 622 -6.39 -11.70 -23.17
N ILE A 623 -6.54 -12.87 -22.53
CA ILE A 623 -7.76 -13.26 -21.83
C ILE A 623 -7.75 -12.75 -20.39
N GLN A 624 -6.63 -12.91 -19.68
CA GLN A 624 -6.55 -12.66 -18.23
C GLN A 624 -6.16 -11.22 -17.86
N ALA A 625 -5.40 -10.53 -18.72
CA ALA A 625 -4.87 -9.19 -18.43
C ALA A 625 -4.66 -8.34 -19.71
N PRO A 626 -5.74 -8.02 -20.44
CA PRO A 626 -5.66 -7.41 -21.78
C PRO A 626 -4.95 -6.04 -21.82
N LYS A 627 -5.06 -5.22 -20.77
CA LYS A 627 -4.36 -3.93 -20.68
C LYS A 627 -2.85 -4.10 -20.52
N LEU A 628 -2.41 -5.05 -19.68
CA LEU A 628 -0.99 -5.38 -19.53
C LEU A 628 -0.44 -5.96 -20.83
N ALA A 629 -1.21 -6.80 -21.52
CA ALA A 629 -0.85 -7.36 -22.82
C ALA A 629 -0.61 -6.25 -23.87
N VAL A 630 -1.55 -5.30 -24.03
CA VAL A 630 -1.40 -4.19 -24.97
C VAL A 630 -0.18 -3.34 -24.65
N GLY A 631 -0.06 -2.86 -23.41
CA GLY A 631 1.08 -2.02 -23.03
C GLY A 631 2.42 -2.71 -23.24
N LEU A 632 2.49 -4.02 -22.97
CA LEU A 632 3.72 -4.79 -23.17
C LEU A 632 4.04 -4.96 -24.67
N VAL A 633 3.04 -5.28 -25.49
CA VAL A 633 3.20 -5.43 -26.95
C VAL A 633 3.60 -4.11 -27.61
N GLU A 634 2.92 -3.01 -27.30
CA GLU A 634 3.23 -1.67 -27.83
C GLU A 634 4.68 -1.27 -27.51
N ARG A 635 5.10 -1.49 -26.27
CA ARG A 635 6.47 -1.20 -25.84
C ARG A 635 7.51 -2.04 -26.57
N VAL A 636 7.22 -3.31 -26.84
CA VAL A 636 8.11 -4.17 -27.63
C VAL A 636 8.16 -3.71 -29.10
N LEU A 637 7.02 -3.31 -29.68
CA LEU A 637 6.93 -2.82 -31.07
C LEU A 637 7.64 -1.48 -31.29
N ALA A 638 7.66 -0.61 -30.27
CA ALA A 638 8.38 0.66 -30.27
C ALA A 638 9.91 0.47 -30.41
N TRP A 639 10.43 -0.71 -30.09
CA TRP A 639 11.86 -0.99 -30.16
C TRP A 639 12.33 -1.23 -31.62
N ARG A 640 13.31 -0.43 -32.06
CA ARG A 640 13.80 -0.43 -33.46
C ARG A 640 14.55 -1.70 -33.88
N GLY A 641 15.10 -2.47 -32.94
CA GLY A 641 15.88 -3.68 -33.25
C GLY A 641 15.05 -4.95 -33.49
N LEU A 642 13.71 -4.86 -33.44
CA LEU A 642 12.82 -6.01 -33.58
C LEU A 642 12.87 -6.58 -35.00
N ARG A 643 13.02 -7.91 -35.12
CA ARG A 643 13.01 -8.61 -36.42
C ARG A 643 11.69 -8.39 -37.15
N SER A 644 11.73 -8.32 -38.49
CA SER A 644 10.55 -8.09 -39.34
C SER A 644 9.44 -9.11 -39.11
N ALA A 645 9.77 -10.41 -39.05
CA ALA A 645 8.78 -11.47 -38.79
C ALA A 645 8.08 -11.29 -37.42
N SER A 646 8.85 -11.10 -36.33
CA SER A 646 8.29 -10.87 -35.00
C SER A 646 7.48 -9.58 -34.89
N ARG A 647 7.80 -8.57 -35.71
CA ARG A 647 7.01 -7.34 -35.81
C ARG A 647 5.64 -7.61 -36.42
N VAL A 648 5.56 -8.39 -37.51
CA VAL A 648 4.27 -8.78 -38.12
C VAL A 648 3.42 -9.57 -37.12
N ASP A 649 3.98 -10.56 -36.44
CA ASP A 649 3.26 -11.39 -35.47
C ASP A 649 2.74 -10.58 -34.27
N LEU A 650 3.58 -9.72 -33.70
CA LEU A 650 3.21 -8.86 -32.57
C LEU A 650 2.22 -7.76 -32.98
N THR A 651 2.33 -7.20 -34.19
CA THR A 651 1.31 -6.26 -34.70
C THR A 651 -0.01 -6.96 -34.95
N ALA A 652 -0.02 -8.20 -35.46
CA ALA A 652 -1.25 -8.99 -35.61
C ALA A 652 -1.91 -9.28 -34.25
N LEU A 653 -1.10 -9.62 -33.24
CA LEU A 653 -1.56 -9.77 -31.87
C LEU A 653 -2.12 -8.44 -31.32
N LEU A 654 -1.42 -7.32 -31.55
CA LEU A 654 -1.88 -6.00 -31.14
C LEU A 654 -3.23 -5.66 -31.80
N VAL A 655 -3.37 -5.89 -33.11
CA VAL A 655 -4.64 -5.71 -33.83
C VAL A 655 -5.74 -6.51 -33.15
N ARG A 656 -5.53 -7.80 -32.87
CA ARG A 656 -6.52 -8.63 -32.18
C ARG A 656 -6.84 -8.10 -30.78
N LEU A 657 -5.84 -7.69 -29.99
CA LEU A 657 -6.01 -7.18 -28.63
C LEU A 657 -6.73 -5.83 -28.59
N VAL A 658 -6.29 -4.87 -29.40
CA VAL A 658 -6.87 -3.52 -29.49
C VAL A 658 -8.26 -3.59 -30.08
N TRP A 659 -8.46 -4.38 -31.14
CA TRP A 659 -9.78 -4.62 -31.72
C TRP A 659 -10.73 -5.31 -30.73
N ARG A 660 -10.23 -6.24 -29.89
CA ARG A 660 -11.01 -6.81 -28.78
C ARG A 660 -11.33 -5.79 -27.70
N GLN A 661 -10.54 -4.74 -27.50
CA GLN A 661 -10.81 -3.67 -26.52
C GLN A 661 -11.65 -2.51 -27.09
N GLY A 662 -12.18 -2.67 -28.31
CA GLY A 662 -12.98 -1.63 -28.99
C GLY A 662 -12.15 -0.52 -29.63
N GLY A 663 -10.83 -0.65 -29.68
CA GLY A 663 -9.99 0.23 -30.46
C GLY A 663 -10.10 -0.05 -31.97
N ARG A 664 -9.57 0.88 -32.77
CA ARG A 664 -9.70 0.87 -34.24
C ARG A 664 -8.34 0.75 -34.94
N PRO A 665 -7.65 -0.41 -34.86
CA PRO A 665 -6.29 -0.60 -35.37
C PRO A 665 -6.28 -0.85 -36.89
N VAL A 666 -6.89 0.05 -37.67
CA VAL A 666 -7.08 -0.11 -39.12
C VAL A 666 -5.73 -0.08 -39.85
N GLU A 667 -4.84 0.83 -39.44
CA GLU A 667 -3.51 0.97 -40.04
C GLU A 667 -2.63 -0.24 -39.74
N GLU A 668 -2.65 -0.72 -38.50
CA GLU A 668 -1.92 -1.90 -38.06
C GLU A 668 -2.43 -3.17 -38.76
N ALA A 669 -3.74 -3.31 -38.94
CA ALA A 669 -4.34 -4.43 -39.67
C ALA A 669 -3.91 -4.42 -41.15
N ALA A 670 -3.96 -3.25 -41.80
CA ALA A 670 -3.48 -3.09 -43.17
C ALA A 670 -1.98 -3.36 -43.31
N PHE A 671 -1.17 -2.94 -42.33
CA PHE A 671 0.26 -3.26 -42.28
C PHE A 671 0.49 -4.77 -42.24
N VAL A 672 -0.21 -5.49 -41.35
CA VAL A 672 -0.07 -6.95 -41.24
C VAL A 672 -0.53 -7.64 -42.52
N GLU A 673 -1.64 -7.21 -43.13
CA GLU A 673 -2.13 -7.75 -44.41
C GLU A 673 -1.06 -7.66 -45.51
N LEU A 674 -0.39 -6.52 -45.63
CA LEU A 674 0.61 -6.28 -46.67
C LEU A 674 1.96 -6.96 -46.37
N ALA A 675 2.30 -7.15 -45.10
CA ALA A 675 3.59 -7.65 -44.66
C ALA A 675 3.63 -9.17 -44.41
N THR A 676 2.48 -9.81 -44.18
CA THR A 676 2.41 -11.24 -43.91
C THR A 676 2.51 -12.08 -45.19
N THR A 677 3.14 -13.26 -45.06
CA THR A 677 3.14 -14.31 -46.09
C THR A 677 2.05 -15.36 -45.84
N ASP A 678 1.40 -15.33 -44.67
CA ASP A 678 0.33 -16.25 -44.31
C ASP A 678 -1.01 -15.78 -44.89
N ALA A 679 -1.53 -16.54 -45.85
CA ALA A 679 -2.80 -16.25 -46.52
C ALA A 679 -4.00 -16.25 -45.56
N GLU A 680 -3.97 -17.06 -44.49
CA GLU A 680 -5.03 -17.12 -43.49
C GLU A 680 -5.02 -15.87 -42.61
N LEU A 681 -3.83 -15.42 -42.19
CA LEU A 681 -3.67 -14.19 -41.43
C LEU A 681 -4.04 -12.96 -42.26
N ALA A 682 -3.65 -12.91 -43.54
CA ALA A 682 -4.03 -11.84 -44.45
C ALA A 682 -5.57 -11.77 -44.62
N ALA A 683 -6.23 -12.92 -44.78
CA ALA A 683 -7.68 -12.99 -44.88
C ALA A 683 -8.40 -12.55 -43.60
N GLU A 684 -7.84 -12.89 -42.43
CA GLU A 684 -8.31 -12.38 -41.14
C GLU A 684 -8.21 -10.85 -41.08
N MET A 685 -7.03 -10.28 -41.39
CA MET A 685 -6.83 -8.83 -41.34
C MET A 685 -7.76 -8.08 -42.30
N ARG A 686 -8.03 -8.63 -43.49
CA ARG A 686 -9.03 -8.06 -44.42
C ARG A 686 -10.44 -8.02 -43.83
N LEU A 687 -10.86 -9.10 -43.15
CA LEU A 687 -12.15 -9.14 -42.45
C LEU A 687 -12.20 -8.11 -41.33
N VAL A 688 -11.13 -8.01 -40.52
CA VAL A 688 -11.00 -7.03 -39.43
C VAL A 688 -11.11 -5.61 -39.97
N THR A 689 -10.34 -5.28 -41.01
CA THR A 689 -10.35 -3.95 -41.66
C THR A 689 -11.73 -3.62 -42.21
N ALA A 690 -12.37 -4.54 -42.95
CA ALA A 690 -13.71 -4.34 -43.49
C ALA A 690 -14.75 -4.09 -42.38
N TYR A 691 -14.65 -4.83 -41.27
CA TYR A 691 -15.53 -4.65 -40.12
C TYR A 691 -15.32 -3.27 -39.46
N LEU A 692 -14.07 -2.88 -39.21
CA LEU A 692 -13.72 -1.59 -38.61
C LEU A 692 -14.14 -0.38 -39.47
N GLN A 693 -14.05 -0.51 -40.80
CA GLN A 693 -14.52 0.51 -41.75
C GLN A 693 -16.05 0.60 -41.75
N SER A 694 -16.75 -0.54 -41.69
CA SER A 694 -18.21 -0.57 -41.62
C SER A 694 -18.72 0.08 -40.33
N ASP A 695 -18.09 -0.26 -39.20
CA ASP A 695 -18.45 0.29 -37.89
C ASP A 695 -18.12 1.78 -37.76
N GLY A 696 -17.08 2.21 -38.50
CA GLY A 696 -16.64 3.59 -38.58
C GLY A 696 -17.54 4.58 -39.30
N GLY A 697 -18.69 4.14 -39.83
CA GLY A 697 -19.55 4.97 -40.66
C GLY A 697 -19.08 5.11 -42.11
N GLU A 698 -18.17 4.25 -42.58
CA GLU A 698 -17.66 4.23 -43.95
C GLU A 698 -18.10 2.97 -44.73
N PRO A 699 -19.43 2.72 -44.89
CA PRO A 699 -19.93 1.48 -45.46
C PRO A 699 -19.47 1.27 -46.91
N ALA A 700 -19.28 2.36 -47.68
CA ALA A 700 -18.77 2.27 -49.05
C ALA A 700 -17.31 1.79 -49.13
N VAL A 701 -16.48 2.18 -48.16
CA VAL A 701 -15.07 1.75 -48.07
C VAL A 701 -15.03 0.27 -47.66
N ALA A 702 -15.83 -0.10 -46.67
CA ALA A 702 -15.97 -1.50 -46.24
C ALA A 702 -16.46 -2.40 -47.39
N GLN A 703 -17.46 -1.97 -48.16
CA GLN A 703 -17.93 -2.70 -49.35
C GLN A 703 -16.82 -2.91 -50.38
N ASP A 704 -16.00 -1.89 -50.63
CA ASP A 704 -14.89 -2.01 -51.57
C ASP A 704 -13.82 -3.00 -51.08
N THR A 705 -13.45 -2.93 -49.80
CA THR A 705 -12.54 -3.89 -49.14
C THR A 705 -13.06 -5.32 -49.26
N ILE A 706 -14.35 -5.55 -48.96
CA ILE A 706 -14.97 -6.87 -49.06
C ILE A 706 -14.99 -7.36 -50.52
N ARG A 707 -15.35 -6.50 -51.47
CA ARG A 707 -15.40 -6.87 -52.90
C ARG A 707 -14.02 -7.29 -53.41
N ARG A 708 -12.96 -6.54 -53.05
CA ARG A 708 -11.57 -6.89 -53.40
C ARG A 708 -11.16 -8.22 -52.77
N ALA A 709 -11.48 -8.45 -51.50
CA ALA A 709 -11.17 -9.70 -50.82
C ALA A 709 -11.89 -10.90 -51.46
N LEU A 710 -13.18 -10.76 -51.82
CA LEU A 710 -13.96 -11.83 -52.46
C LEU A 710 -13.52 -12.13 -53.90
N ALA A 711 -12.90 -11.16 -54.59
CA ALA A 711 -12.33 -11.36 -55.92
C ALA A 711 -11.04 -12.20 -55.91
N ASP A 712 -10.41 -12.40 -54.75
CA ASP A 712 -9.23 -13.23 -54.59
C ASP A 712 -9.61 -14.73 -54.76
N PRO A 713 -9.10 -15.43 -55.79
CA PRO A 713 -9.39 -16.84 -56.00
C PRO A 713 -8.67 -17.75 -54.99
N ALA A 714 -7.62 -17.26 -54.31
CA ALA A 714 -6.90 -18.00 -53.28
C ALA A 714 -7.58 -17.89 -51.89
N LEU A 715 -8.63 -17.08 -51.76
CA LEU A 715 -9.36 -16.92 -50.50
C LEU A 715 -10.10 -18.21 -50.12
N HIS A 716 -9.70 -18.78 -48.98
CA HIS A 716 -10.30 -19.99 -48.42
C HIS A 716 -11.82 -19.81 -48.15
N VAL A 717 -12.59 -20.88 -48.35
CA VAL A 717 -14.07 -20.87 -48.27
C VAL A 717 -14.61 -20.31 -46.95
N ARG A 718 -13.95 -20.61 -45.83
CA ARG A 718 -14.30 -20.12 -44.48
C ARG A 718 -14.31 -18.59 -44.37
N TRP A 719 -13.31 -17.92 -44.96
CA TRP A 719 -13.24 -16.45 -44.95
C TRP A 719 -14.18 -15.84 -45.96
N ARG A 720 -14.38 -16.52 -47.10
CA ARG A 720 -15.40 -16.15 -48.08
C ARG A 720 -16.78 -16.08 -47.42
N ILE A 721 -17.20 -17.10 -46.69
CA ILE A 721 -18.47 -17.13 -45.95
C ILE A 721 -18.60 -15.96 -44.96
N ARG A 722 -17.54 -15.64 -44.20
CA ARG A 722 -17.55 -14.54 -43.21
C ARG A 722 -17.63 -13.16 -43.84
N LEU A 723 -16.82 -12.91 -44.89
CA LEU A 723 -16.84 -11.66 -45.66
C LEU A 723 -18.19 -11.49 -46.37
N GLU A 724 -18.74 -12.59 -46.88
CA GLU A 724 -20.08 -12.64 -47.43
C GLU A 724 -21.13 -12.24 -46.36
N CYS A 725 -21.13 -12.86 -45.17
CA CYS A 725 -22.03 -12.49 -44.08
C CYS A 725 -21.94 -10.99 -43.72
N LEU A 726 -20.71 -10.45 -43.65
CA LEU A 726 -20.47 -9.02 -43.42
C LEU A 726 -20.99 -8.15 -44.57
N ARG A 727 -20.82 -8.58 -45.84
CA ARG A 727 -21.41 -7.90 -47.00
C ARG A 727 -22.93 -7.81 -46.90
N GLY A 728 -23.57 -8.92 -46.54
CA GLY A 728 -25.01 -8.97 -46.30
C GLY A 728 -25.48 -8.05 -45.15
N GLN A 729 -24.59 -7.74 -44.20
CA GLN A 729 -24.84 -6.73 -43.16
C GLN A 729 -24.87 -5.31 -43.71
N ILE A 730 -24.00 -4.99 -44.67
CA ILE A 730 -23.79 -3.63 -45.18
C ILE A 730 -24.69 -3.32 -46.38
N GLU A 731 -24.96 -4.29 -47.26
CA GLU A 731 -25.55 -4.04 -48.58
C GLU A 731 -27.06 -4.27 -48.69
N TYR A 732 -27.68 -5.18 -47.90
CA TYR A 732 -29.03 -5.68 -48.22
C TYR A 732 -29.97 -5.83 -47.02
N ALA A 733 -31.01 -4.98 -46.94
CA ALA A 733 -32.17 -5.21 -46.08
C ALA A 733 -33.18 -6.19 -46.72
N GLU A 734 -33.44 -6.08 -48.03
CA GLU A 734 -34.48 -6.89 -48.71
C GLU A 734 -34.01 -8.29 -49.14
N HIS A 735 -32.74 -8.45 -49.54
CA HIS A 735 -32.18 -9.75 -50.00
C HIS A 735 -31.28 -10.44 -48.96
N GLY A 736 -31.09 -9.82 -47.79
CA GLY A 736 -30.17 -10.30 -46.75
C GLY A 736 -30.56 -11.69 -46.21
N ARG A 737 -31.86 -12.01 -46.18
CA ARG A 737 -32.36 -13.30 -45.67
C ARG A 737 -31.99 -14.48 -46.57
N ASP A 738 -32.24 -14.36 -47.87
CA ASP A 738 -31.89 -15.41 -48.85
C ASP A 738 -30.39 -15.68 -48.85
N PHE A 739 -29.63 -14.61 -48.76
CA PHE A 739 -28.18 -14.67 -48.70
C PHE A 739 -27.68 -15.37 -47.44
N ALA A 740 -28.13 -14.94 -46.25
CA ALA A 740 -27.71 -15.56 -45.00
C ALA A 740 -28.17 -17.03 -44.91
N THR A 741 -29.32 -17.37 -45.50
CA THR A 741 -29.78 -18.77 -45.63
C THR A 741 -28.85 -19.60 -46.51
N LYS A 742 -28.39 -19.05 -47.64
CA LYS A 742 -27.37 -19.70 -48.49
C LYS A 742 -26.04 -19.84 -47.77
N ALA A 743 -25.64 -18.83 -47.00
CA ALA A 743 -24.42 -18.86 -46.20
C ALA A 743 -24.44 -19.95 -45.11
N VAL A 744 -25.58 -20.15 -44.44
CA VAL A 744 -25.77 -21.28 -43.50
C VAL A 744 -25.51 -22.61 -44.22
N ARG A 745 -26.17 -22.86 -45.36
CA ARG A 745 -26.00 -24.12 -46.11
C ARG A 745 -24.56 -24.32 -46.56
N ALA A 746 -23.94 -23.29 -47.12
CA ALA A 746 -22.55 -23.35 -47.55
C ALA A 746 -21.58 -23.62 -46.39
N ALA A 747 -21.84 -23.06 -45.21
CA ALA A 747 -21.05 -23.32 -44.01
C ALA A 747 -21.25 -24.73 -43.46
N GLU A 748 -22.50 -25.24 -43.45
CA GLU A 748 -22.82 -26.62 -43.09
C GLU A 748 -22.13 -27.62 -44.05
N GLU A 749 -22.20 -27.39 -45.36
CA GLU A 749 -21.53 -28.21 -46.38
C GLU A 749 -20.00 -28.18 -46.26
N ALA A 750 -19.42 -27.04 -45.89
CA ALA A 750 -17.99 -26.87 -45.68
C ALA A 750 -17.49 -27.39 -44.31
N GLY A 751 -18.40 -27.77 -43.40
CA GLY A 751 -18.06 -28.12 -42.01
C GLY A 751 -17.52 -26.95 -41.17
N ASP A 752 -17.79 -25.70 -41.57
CA ASP A 752 -17.33 -24.49 -40.84
C ASP A 752 -18.35 -24.11 -39.76
N VAL A 753 -18.18 -24.69 -38.58
CA VAL A 753 -19.04 -24.45 -37.40
C VAL A 753 -19.11 -22.96 -37.03
N LEU A 754 -18.00 -22.22 -37.13
CA LEU A 754 -17.99 -20.78 -36.88
C LEU A 754 -18.78 -20.04 -37.97
N GLY A 755 -18.62 -20.42 -39.23
CA GLY A 755 -19.40 -19.90 -40.35
C GLY A 755 -20.91 -20.07 -40.16
N VAL A 756 -21.36 -21.23 -39.66
CA VAL A 756 -22.76 -21.47 -39.32
C VAL A 756 -23.24 -20.47 -38.26
N ALA A 757 -22.46 -20.27 -37.19
CA ALA A 757 -22.80 -19.34 -36.12
C ALA A 757 -22.93 -17.88 -36.61
N TYR A 758 -21.98 -17.41 -37.43
CA TYR A 758 -22.03 -16.06 -38.03
C TYR A 758 -23.27 -15.89 -38.92
N ALA A 759 -23.57 -16.87 -39.77
CA ALA A 759 -24.72 -16.82 -40.66
C ALA A 759 -26.06 -16.89 -39.89
N ARG A 760 -26.14 -17.70 -38.83
CA ARG A 760 -27.30 -17.79 -37.93
C ARG A 760 -27.50 -16.49 -37.13
N HIS A 761 -26.44 -15.90 -36.61
CA HIS A 761 -26.49 -14.57 -35.98
C HIS A 761 -27.02 -13.51 -36.95
N ARG A 762 -26.60 -13.54 -38.22
CA ARG A 762 -27.12 -12.62 -39.23
C ARG A 762 -28.61 -12.81 -39.50
N LEU A 763 -29.08 -14.06 -39.57
CA LEU A 763 -30.51 -14.35 -39.71
C LEU A 763 -31.31 -13.89 -38.48
N TRP A 764 -30.77 -14.06 -37.26
CA TRP A 764 -31.36 -13.51 -36.03
C TRP A 764 -31.53 -12.00 -36.13
N GLN A 765 -30.49 -11.25 -36.53
CA GLN A 765 -30.58 -9.80 -36.71
C GLN A 765 -31.68 -9.40 -37.70
N LEU A 766 -31.75 -10.07 -38.86
CA LEU A 766 -32.74 -9.76 -39.88
C LEU A 766 -34.18 -10.04 -39.40
N GLN A 767 -34.42 -11.16 -38.72
CA GLN A 767 -35.75 -11.49 -38.21
C GLN A 767 -36.17 -10.58 -37.06
N TRP A 768 -35.25 -10.22 -36.17
CA TRP A 768 -35.55 -9.26 -35.12
C TRP A 768 -35.93 -7.89 -35.68
N GLN A 769 -35.27 -7.39 -36.73
CA GLN A 769 -35.66 -6.13 -37.39
C GLN A 769 -37.07 -6.18 -37.99
N LEU A 770 -37.53 -7.38 -38.38
CA LEU A 770 -38.87 -7.63 -38.89
C LEU A 770 -39.91 -7.90 -37.78
N GLY A 771 -39.49 -7.94 -36.50
CA GLY A 771 -40.35 -8.24 -35.35
C GLY A 771 -40.69 -9.72 -35.14
N ASP A 772 -40.11 -10.63 -35.93
CA ASP A 772 -40.22 -12.08 -35.76
C ASP A 772 -39.23 -12.55 -34.67
N HIS A 773 -39.53 -12.26 -33.40
CA HIS A 773 -38.65 -12.59 -32.28
C HIS A 773 -38.58 -14.10 -31.98
N ASP A 774 -39.65 -14.85 -32.27
CA ASP A 774 -39.67 -16.31 -32.14
C ASP A 774 -38.76 -16.98 -33.19
N GLY A 775 -38.85 -16.56 -34.46
CA GLY A 775 -37.92 -17.01 -35.50
C GLY A 775 -36.47 -16.63 -35.18
N ALA A 776 -36.26 -15.40 -34.70
CA ALA A 776 -34.94 -14.93 -34.31
C ALA A 776 -34.35 -15.83 -33.20
N LEU A 777 -35.14 -16.14 -32.16
CA LEU A 777 -34.75 -17.05 -31.09
C LEU A 777 -34.37 -18.45 -31.63
N ALA A 778 -35.14 -18.99 -32.56
CA ALA A 778 -34.84 -20.30 -33.16
C ALA A 778 -33.49 -20.32 -33.91
N HIS A 779 -33.12 -19.24 -34.60
CA HIS A 779 -31.80 -19.14 -35.24
C HIS A 779 -30.65 -19.05 -34.26
N VAL A 780 -30.84 -18.33 -33.15
CA VAL A 780 -29.84 -18.27 -32.08
C VAL A 780 -29.64 -19.64 -31.44
N GLU A 781 -30.72 -20.36 -31.13
CA GLU A 781 -30.65 -21.69 -30.53
C GLU A 781 -29.93 -22.69 -31.43
N ALA A 782 -30.25 -22.69 -32.74
CA ALA A 782 -29.53 -23.51 -33.72
C ALA A 782 -28.04 -23.11 -33.84
N GLY A 783 -27.72 -21.82 -33.70
CA GLY A 783 -26.34 -21.34 -33.66
C GLY A 783 -25.58 -21.85 -32.43
N ILE A 784 -26.19 -21.78 -31.25
CA ILE A 784 -25.61 -22.29 -29.99
C ILE A 784 -25.37 -23.79 -30.10
N GLU A 785 -26.33 -24.54 -30.61
CA GLU A 785 -26.20 -25.99 -30.81
C GLU A 785 -25.01 -26.33 -31.73
N ALA A 786 -24.82 -25.56 -32.81
CA ALA A 786 -23.72 -25.79 -33.74
C ALA A 786 -22.33 -25.60 -33.10
N VAL A 787 -22.16 -24.57 -32.26
CA VAL A 787 -20.85 -24.23 -31.66
C VAL A 787 -20.59 -24.91 -30.32
N SER A 788 -21.63 -25.43 -29.65
CA SER A 788 -21.54 -26.00 -28.31
C SER A 788 -20.48 -27.10 -28.23
N GLY A 789 -19.55 -26.94 -27.29
CA GLY A 789 -18.47 -27.90 -27.04
C GLY A 789 -17.17 -27.65 -27.81
N GLN A 790 -17.16 -26.77 -28.81
CA GLN A 790 -15.97 -26.39 -29.56
C GLN A 790 -15.07 -25.45 -28.73
N ARG A 791 -13.79 -25.81 -28.57
CA ARG A 791 -12.85 -25.01 -27.74
C ARG A 791 -12.61 -23.61 -28.30
N ASP A 792 -12.54 -23.48 -29.63
CA ASP A 792 -12.12 -22.25 -30.29
C ASP A 792 -13.31 -21.31 -30.63
N ALA A 793 -14.53 -21.65 -30.17
CA ALA A 793 -15.76 -20.92 -30.49
C ALA A 793 -16.43 -20.24 -29.29
N ILE A 794 -15.79 -20.25 -28.11
CA ILE A 794 -16.40 -19.79 -26.86
C ILE A 794 -16.89 -18.34 -26.91
N GLU A 795 -16.15 -17.43 -27.54
CA GLU A 795 -16.56 -16.02 -27.66
C GLU A 795 -17.82 -15.87 -28.53
N VAL A 796 -17.94 -16.68 -29.60
CA VAL A 796 -19.11 -16.69 -30.49
C VAL A 796 -20.30 -17.33 -29.79
N GLU A 797 -20.09 -18.45 -29.08
CA GLU A 797 -21.12 -19.14 -28.31
C GLU A 797 -21.72 -18.23 -27.24
N LEU A 798 -20.88 -17.59 -26.43
CA LEU A 798 -21.35 -16.68 -25.38
C LEU A 798 -22.08 -15.45 -25.99
N GLY A 799 -21.72 -15.02 -27.21
CA GLY A 799 -22.39 -13.94 -27.93
C GLY A 799 -23.82 -14.33 -28.35
N LEU A 800 -23.99 -15.55 -28.87
CA LEU A 800 -25.29 -16.12 -29.19
C LEU A 800 -26.15 -16.31 -27.94
N TRP A 801 -25.56 -16.73 -26.81
CA TRP A 801 -26.28 -16.73 -25.52
C TRP A 801 -26.82 -15.34 -25.16
N GLY A 802 -26.04 -14.30 -25.45
CA GLY A 802 -26.48 -12.92 -25.32
C GLY A 802 -27.67 -12.56 -26.21
N ASP A 803 -27.64 -12.98 -27.49
CA ASP A 803 -28.75 -12.82 -28.43
C ASP A 803 -30.01 -13.55 -27.96
N LYS A 804 -29.86 -14.73 -27.36
CA LYS A 804 -30.96 -15.52 -26.81
C LYS A 804 -31.64 -14.80 -25.66
N VAL A 805 -30.86 -14.28 -24.72
CA VAL A 805 -31.36 -13.48 -23.60
C VAL A 805 -32.12 -12.26 -24.11
N PHE A 806 -31.55 -11.56 -25.10
CA PHE A 806 -32.20 -10.40 -25.70
C PHE A 806 -33.53 -10.76 -26.37
N SER A 807 -33.60 -11.81 -27.19
CA SER A 807 -34.86 -12.25 -27.81
C SER A 807 -35.91 -12.64 -26.78
N LEU A 808 -35.51 -13.34 -25.70
CA LEU A 808 -36.42 -13.73 -24.62
C LEU A 808 -36.96 -12.52 -23.85
N GLN A 809 -36.16 -11.45 -23.68
CA GLN A 809 -36.62 -10.20 -23.11
C GLN A 809 -37.65 -9.49 -24.00
N GLN A 810 -37.50 -9.52 -25.33
CA GLN A 810 -38.48 -8.94 -26.25
C GLN A 810 -39.81 -9.72 -26.25
N LEU A 811 -39.74 -11.04 -26.00
CA LEU A 811 -40.92 -11.92 -25.89
C LEU A 811 -41.55 -11.94 -24.48
N ASP A 812 -41.10 -11.08 -23.56
CA ASP A 812 -41.53 -11.08 -22.14
C ASP A 812 -41.34 -12.42 -21.40
N ARG A 813 -40.44 -13.28 -21.87
CA ARG A 813 -40.09 -14.58 -21.27
C ARG A 813 -38.92 -14.44 -20.28
N LEU A 814 -39.08 -13.59 -19.27
CA LEU A 814 -37.98 -13.17 -18.38
C LEU A 814 -37.39 -14.31 -17.55
N GLU A 815 -38.19 -15.26 -17.06
CA GLU A 815 -37.69 -16.42 -16.32
C GLU A 815 -36.82 -17.35 -17.19
N GLU A 816 -37.11 -17.45 -18.48
CA GLU A 816 -36.28 -18.20 -19.42
C GLU A 816 -35.00 -17.44 -19.75
N ALA A 817 -35.06 -16.11 -19.84
CA ALA A 817 -33.88 -15.27 -19.99
C ALA A 817 -32.93 -15.43 -18.78
N GLU A 818 -33.46 -15.47 -17.55
CA GLU A 818 -32.65 -15.71 -16.34
C GLU A 818 -31.98 -17.09 -16.35
N ARG A 819 -32.70 -18.14 -16.76
CA ARG A 819 -32.13 -19.49 -16.93
C ARG A 819 -31.05 -19.55 -18.01
N ALA A 820 -31.25 -18.83 -19.12
CA ALA A 820 -30.25 -18.72 -20.18
C ALA A 820 -28.98 -18.01 -19.68
N LEU A 821 -29.13 -16.91 -18.91
CA LEU A 821 -28.02 -16.20 -18.27
C LEU A 821 -27.24 -17.10 -17.31
N ALA A 822 -27.93 -17.88 -16.47
CA ALA A 822 -27.28 -18.80 -15.53
C ALA A 822 -26.45 -19.87 -16.27
N THR A 823 -27.00 -20.44 -17.34
CA THR A 823 -26.32 -21.43 -18.18
C THR A 823 -25.07 -20.83 -18.83
N ALA A 824 -25.21 -19.64 -19.40
CA ALA A 824 -24.14 -18.96 -20.08
C ALA A 824 -23.01 -18.55 -19.09
N ARG A 825 -23.35 -18.10 -17.87
CA ARG A 825 -22.35 -17.83 -16.81
C ARG A 825 -21.59 -19.09 -16.39
N ALA A 826 -22.29 -20.20 -16.20
CA ALA A 826 -21.65 -21.47 -15.83
C ALA A 826 -20.71 -21.96 -16.95
N LEU A 827 -21.03 -21.70 -18.21
CA LEU A 827 -20.15 -21.96 -19.35
C LEU A 827 -18.90 -21.06 -19.31
N ALA A 828 -19.08 -19.75 -19.13
CA ALA A 828 -18.02 -18.76 -19.03
C ALA A 828 -16.99 -19.11 -17.93
N ILE A 829 -17.47 -19.43 -16.72
CA ILE A 829 -16.64 -19.85 -15.59
C ILE A 829 -15.85 -21.14 -15.91
N ARG A 830 -16.53 -22.17 -16.44
CA ARG A 830 -15.87 -23.45 -16.78
C ARG A 830 -14.77 -23.30 -17.83
N ARG A 831 -14.86 -22.29 -18.69
CA ARG A 831 -13.92 -22.03 -19.79
C ARG A 831 -12.89 -20.95 -19.47
N GLY A 832 -12.92 -20.38 -18.26
CA GLY A 832 -11.96 -19.34 -17.84
C GLY A 832 -12.14 -18.01 -18.58
N VAL A 833 -13.32 -17.75 -19.15
CA VAL A 833 -13.66 -16.51 -19.85
C VAL A 833 -14.60 -15.71 -18.94
N ALA A 834 -14.05 -15.11 -17.89
CA ALA A 834 -14.84 -14.30 -16.96
C ALA A 834 -15.36 -13.01 -17.64
N GLY A 835 -16.50 -12.48 -17.19
CA GLY A 835 -16.99 -11.14 -17.58
C GLY A 835 -17.88 -11.03 -18.82
N GLY A 836 -17.80 -11.95 -19.80
CA GLY A 836 -18.45 -11.76 -21.12
C GLY A 836 -19.96 -11.44 -21.11
N ILE A 837 -20.76 -12.12 -20.27
CA ILE A 837 -22.24 -11.99 -20.27
C ILE A 837 -22.75 -10.88 -19.35
N ALA A 838 -21.89 -10.34 -18.49
CA ALA A 838 -22.30 -9.43 -17.43
C ALA A 838 -23.03 -8.15 -17.92
N PRO A 839 -22.70 -7.52 -19.08
CA PRO A 839 -23.47 -6.37 -19.55
C PRO A 839 -24.92 -6.71 -19.90
N LEU A 840 -25.16 -7.88 -20.51
CA LEU A 840 -26.51 -8.34 -20.86
C LEU A 840 -27.28 -8.82 -19.63
N ALA A 841 -26.58 -9.42 -18.66
CA ALA A 841 -27.14 -9.72 -17.36
C ALA A 841 -27.56 -8.43 -16.63
N ALA A 842 -26.73 -7.39 -16.65
CA ALA A 842 -27.04 -6.11 -16.02
C ALA A 842 -28.29 -5.45 -16.61
N VAL A 843 -28.47 -5.51 -17.94
CA VAL A 843 -29.72 -5.06 -18.59
C VAL A 843 -30.91 -5.87 -18.10
N HIS A 844 -30.77 -7.19 -17.97
CA HIS A 844 -31.83 -8.04 -17.44
C HIS A 844 -32.19 -7.68 -15.98
N TRP A 845 -31.19 -7.52 -15.13
CA TRP A 845 -31.37 -7.11 -13.73
C TRP A 845 -31.99 -5.74 -13.59
N TYR A 846 -31.64 -4.81 -14.48
CA TYR A 846 -32.25 -3.48 -14.51
C TYR A 846 -33.77 -3.55 -14.68
N TRP A 847 -34.26 -4.32 -15.65
CA TRP A 847 -35.70 -4.48 -15.87
C TRP A 847 -36.42 -5.18 -14.71
N LEU A 848 -35.76 -6.14 -14.06
CA LEU A 848 -36.27 -6.81 -12.86
C LEU A 848 -36.19 -5.96 -11.58
N GLY A 849 -35.56 -4.78 -11.64
CA GLY A 849 -35.38 -3.91 -10.48
C GLY A 849 -34.23 -4.30 -9.54
N ARG A 850 -33.38 -5.24 -9.95
CA ARG A 850 -32.21 -5.72 -9.19
C ARG A 850 -30.97 -4.86 -9.48
N TRP A 851 -31.06 -3.56 -9.23
CA TRP A 851 -30.03 -2.60 -9.64
C TRP A 851 -28.68 -2.78 -8.96
N ASP A 852 -28.65 -3.31 -7.72
CA ASP A 852 -27.38 -3.66 -7.07
C ASP A 852 -26.67 -4.79 -7.82
N ASP A 853 -27.41 -5.81 -8.26
CA ASP A 853 -26.86 -6.93 -9.03
C ASP A 853 -26.42 -6.45 -10.42
N ALA A 854 -27.17 -5.52 -11.03
CA ALA A 854 -26.77 -4.85 -12.25
C ALA A 854 -25.45 -4.09 -12.07
N ILE A 855 -25.32 -3.26 -11.03
CA ILE A 855 -24.09 -2.51 -10.76
C ILE A 855 -22.91 -3.45 -10.45
N ALA A 856 -23.13 -4.51 -9.67
CA ALA A 856 -22.08 -5.50 -9.37
C ALA A 856 -21.55 -6.17 -10.65
N ASP A 857 -22.44 -6.56 -11.57
CA ASP A 857 -22.03 -7.08 -12.88
C ASP A 857 -21.34 -6.00 -13.75
N LEU A 858 -21.77 -4.74 -13.66
CA LEU A 858 -21.17 -3.60 -14.38
C LEU A 858 -19.77 -3.22 -13.83
N GLU A 859 -19.54 -3.42 -12.53
CA GLU A 859 -18.24 -3.23 -11.88
C GLU A 859 -17.28 -4.36 -12.26
N TYR A 860 -17.79 -5.59 -12.33
CA TYR A 860 -17.03 -6.75 -12.79
C TYR A 860 -16.63 -6.65 -14.27
N THR A 861 -17.36 -5.87 -15.09
CA THR A 861 -17.10 -5.69 -16.54
C THR A 861 -16.15 -4.55 -16.90
N MET A 862 -15.60 -3.82 -15.92
CA MET A 862 -14.46 -2.93 -16.21
C MET A 862 -13.20 -3.71 -16.63
N TYR A 863 -13.24 -5.04 -16.47
CA TYR A 863 -12.22 -6.00 -16.84
C TYR A 863 -12.91 -7.25 -17.44
N ASP A 864 -12.52 -7.62 -18.67
CA ASP A 864 -12.74 -8.94 -19.30
C ASP A 864 -14.03 -9.21 -20.11
N GLY A 865 -13.81 -9.66 -21.37
CA GLY A 865 -14.74 -10.44 -22.19
C GLY A 865 -15.56 -9.67 -23.23
N TRP A 866 -15.08 -9.61 -24.49
CA TRP A 866 -15.76 -8.94 -25.61
C TRP A 866 -16.23 -9.93 -26.67
N TYR A 867 -17.47 -9.80 -27.13
CA TYR A 867 -18.08 -10.68 -28.12
C TYR A 867 -17.62 -10.38 -29.54
N CYS A 868 -17.34 -11.41 -30.35
CA CYS A 868 -17.01 -11.24 -31.77
C CYS A 868 -18.21 -10.73 -32.61
N LEU A 869 -19.45 -10.98 -32.15
CA LEU A 869 -20.68 -10.69 -32.90
C LEU A 869 -21.32 -9.33 -32.57
N ARG A 870 -21.09 -8.78 -31.37
CA ARG A 870 -21.61 -7.48 -30.92
C ARG A 870 -20.47 -6.61 -30.39
N ARG A 871 -19.82 -5.83 -31.25
CA ARG A 871 -18.65 -5.01 -30.85
C ARG A 871 -18.96 -3.53 -30.67
N SER A 872 -19.84 -2.92 -31.45
CA SER A 872 -20.11 -1.49 -31.31
C SER A 872 -21.21 -1.16 -30.33
N GLY A 873 -20.81 -1.06 -29.06
CA GLY A 873 -21.56 -0.30 -28.07
C GLY A 873 -21.81 -0.98 -26.74
N VAL A 874 -21.19 -2.11 -26.43
CA VAL A 874 -21.25 -2.69 -25.07
C VAL A 874 -20.70 -1.69 -24.03
N PHE A 875 -19.60 -1.00 -24.33
CA PHE A 875 -19.10 0.07 -23.46
C PHE A 875 -20.13 1.20 -23.27
N ARG A 876 -20.76 1.66 -24.36
CA ARG A 876 -21.79 2.70 -24.32
C ARG A 876 -23.06 2.24 -23.61
N LEU A 877 -23.41 0.97 -23.73
CA LEU A 877 -24.49 0.31 -22.99
C LEU A 877 -24.18 0.26 -21.49
N VAL A 878 -22.95 -0.12 -21.10
CA VAL A 878 -22.49 -0.15 -19.70
C VAL A 878 -22.56 1.25 -19.09
N GLN A 879 -21.99 2.26 -19.78
CA GLN A 879 -22.02 3.63 -19.29
C GLN A 879 -23.44 4.22 -19.31
N GLY A 880 -24.23 3.93 -20.34
CA GLY A 880 -25.63 4.35 -20.42
C GLY A 880 -26.47 3.74 -19.29
N LEU A 881 -26.29 2.46 -18.99
CA LEU A 881 -26.99 1.78 -17.92
C LEU A 881 -26.57 2.32 -16.54
N ARG A 882 -25.28 2.60 -16.35
CA ARG A 882 -24.77 3.32 -15.17
C ARG A 882 -25.43 4.70 -15.05
N ALA A 883 -25.50 5.46 -16.13
CA ALA A 883 -26.11 6.77 -16.15
C ALA A 883 -27.60 6.71 -15.77
N VAL A 884 -28.38 5.79 -16.35
CA VAL A 884 -29.81 5.63 -16.04
C VAL A 884 -30.04 5.21 -14.58
N ILE A 885 -29.28 4.24 -14.07
CA ILE A 885 -29.36 3.82 -12.66
C ILE A 885 -28.94 4.97 -11.72
N ALA A 886 -27.86 5.68 -12.02
CA ALA A 886 -27.40 6.83 -11.24
C ALA A 886 -28.44 7.96 -11.24
N ALA A 887 -29.05 8.24 -12.39
CA ALA A 887 -30.10 9.23 -12.52
C ALA A 887 -31.32 8.85 -11.66
N HIS A 888 -31.81 7.61 -11.73
CA HIS A 888 -32.88 7.14 -10.86
C HIS A 888 -32.52 7.26 -9.37
N ARG A 889 -31.27 6.95 -9.00
CA ARG A 889 -30.74 7.02 -7.62
C ARG A 889 -30.41 8.44 -7.14
N ASP A 890 -30.58 9.45 -7.97
CA ASP A 890 -30.19 10.83 -7.67
C ASP A 890 -28.67 11.00 -7.39
N ASP A 891 -27.84 10.17 -8.00
CA ASP A 891 -26.38 10.27 -7.91
C ASP A 891 -25.83 11.15 -9.04
N SER A 892 -25.79 12.46 -8.80
CA SER A 892 -25.32 13.44 -9.79
C SER A 892 -23.87 13.23 -10.19
N VAL A 893 -23.01 12.77 -9.27
CA VAL A 893 -21.57 12.54 -9.52
C VAL A 893 -21.40 11.30 -10.39
N GLY A 894 -22.08 10.21 -10.06
CA GLY A 894 -22.07 8.99 -10.87
C GLY A 894 -22.66 9.19 -12.26
N LEU A 895 -23.73 9.98 -12.37
CA LEU A 895 -24.36 10.35 -13.63
C LEU A 895 -23.41 11.18 -14.51
N GLU A 896 -22.81 12.24 -13.98
CA GLU A 896 -21.85 13.07 -14.72
C GLU A 896 -20.63 12.26 -15.16
N ALA A 897 -20.09 11.40 -14.28
CA ALA A 897 -18.95 10.54 -14.59
C ALA A 897 -19.26 9.58 -15.75
N ALA A 898 -20.42 8.92 -15.73
CA ALA A 898 -20.84 8.00 -16.78
C ALA A 898 -21.01 8.71 -18.14
N LEU A 899 -21.64 9.88 -18.15
CA LEU A 899 -21.84 10.67 -19.37
C LEU A 899 -20.54 11.28 -19.91
N LYS A 900 -19.68 11.82 -19.04
CA LYS A 900 -18.41 12.46 -19.44
C LYS A 900 -17.43 11.48 -20.07
N THR A 901 -17.39 10.25 -19.56
CA THR A 901 -16.47 9.20 -20.06
C THR A 901 -16.75 8.82 -21.51
N THR A 902 -17.97 9.06 -22.01
CA THR A 902 -18.36 8.72 -23.39
C THR A 902 -18.30 9.89 -24.38
N TRP A 903 -18.41 11.15 -23.93
CA TRP A 903 -18.40 12.33 -24.82
C TRP A 903 -17.03 12.97 -25.04
N SER A 904 -16.00 12.60 -24.26
CA SER A 904 -14.63 13.11 -24.41
C SER A 904 -13.84 12.51 -25.59
N SER A 905 -14.37 11.53 -26.32
CA SER A 905 -13.65 10.81 -27.39
C SER A 905 -13.73 11.45 -28.78
N GLY A 906 -14.32 12.64 -28.93
CA GLY A 906 -14.25 13.44 -30.17
C GLY A 906 -14.92 12.84 -31.42
N GLU A 907 -15.57 11.69 -31.34
CA GLU A 907 -16.32 11.09 -32.45
C GLU A 907 -17.72 11.72 -32.55
N GLU A 908 -18.00 12.32 -33.70
CA GLU A 908 -19.29 12.90 -34.05
C GLU A 908 -20.41 11.85 -33.98
N ALA A 909 -21.53 12.26 -33.39
CA ALA A 909 -22.68 11.44 -33.00
C ALA A 909 -23.49 10.85 -34.17
N THR A 910 -22.90 9.95 -34.95
CA THR A 910 -23.58 9.35 -36.11
C THR A 910 -23.65 7.81 -36.06
N ARG A 911 -24.88 7.35 -35.78
CA ARG A 911 -25.55 6.15 -36.34
C ARG A 911 -25.10 4.74 -35.93
N THR A 912 -25.27 4.35 -34.65
CA THR A 912 -25.43 2.91 -34.32
C THR A 912 -26.38 2.65 -33.15
N ALA A 913 -27.06 1.51 -33.21
CA ALA A 913 -28.22 1.08 -32.43
C ALA A 913 -28.01 0.79 -30.92
N THR A 914 -26.89 1.24 -30.35
CA THR A 914 -26.44 0.82 -29.03
C THR A 914 -26.25 2.04 -28.11
N PHE A 915 -27.12 3.03 -28.26
CA PHE A 915 -27.03 4.35 -27.60
C PHE A 915 -28.24 4.67 -26.72
N ASP A 916 -29.23 3.78 -26.62
CA ASP A 916 -30.53 4.10 -26.06
C ASP A 916 -30.50 4.41 -24.56
N PHE A 917 -29.87 3.56 -23.74
CA PHE A 917 -29.66 3.86 -22.31
C PHE A 917 -28.85 5.15 -22.10
N LEU A 918 -27.90 5.45 -22.98
CA LEU A 918 -27.07 6.66 -22.88
C LEU A 918 -27.87 7.93 -23.23
N LEU A 919 -28.72 7.90 -24.28
CA LEU A 919 -29.67 8.98 -24.57
C LEU A 919 -30.63 9.19 -23.41
N VAL A 920 -31.16 8.11 -22.84
CA VAL A 920 -32.11 8.19 -21.73
C VAL A 920 -31.43 8.76 -20.48
N GLY A 921 -30.20 8.34 -20.16
CA GLY A 921 -29.43 8.92 -19.05
C GLY A 921 -29.17 10.41 -19.25
N ALA A 922 -28.78 10.84 -20.45
CA ALA A 922 -28.57 12.25 -20.78
C ALA A 922 -29.88 13.07 -20.73
N ALA A 923 -30.99 12.50 -21.21
CA ALA A 923 -32.30 13.12 -21.13
C ALA A 923 -32.80 13.23 -19.68
N MET A 924 -32.53 12.23 -18.83
CA MET A 924 -32.83 12.28 -17.40
C MET A 924 -32.00 13.35 -16.69
N ALA A 925 -30.73 13.55 -17.06
CA ALA A 925 -29.92 14.65 -16.56
C ALA A 925 -30.54 16.01 -16.92
N ALA A 926 -30.95 16.20 -18.17
CA ALA A 926 -31.63 17.42 -18.60
C ALA A 926 -32.98 17.64 -17.88
N GLU A 927 -33.74 16.56 -17.66
CA GLU A 927 -35.00 16.59 -16.89
C GLU A 927 -34.75 16.99 -15.42
N GLN A 928 -33.71 16.42 -14.78
CA GLN A 928 -33.26 16.73 -13.43
C GLN A 928 -32.88 18.21 -13.25
N ASP A 929 -32.28 18.81 -14.29
CA ASP A 929 -31.94 20.23 -14.33
C ASP A 929 -33.16 21.15 -14.60
N GLY A 930 -34.37 20.59 -14.75
CA GLY A 930 -35.58 21.35 -15.09
C GLY A 930 -35.63 21.81 -16.55
N ARG A 931 -34.97 21.08 -17.47
CA ARG A 931 -34.92 21.37 -18.91
C ARG A 931 -35.62 20.29 -19.75
N PRO A 932 -36.97 20.17 -19.67
CA PRO A 932 -37.72 19.09 -20.34
C PRO A 932 -37.71 19.18 -21.87
N LEU A 933 -37.57 20.38 -22.45
CA LEU A 933 -37.44 20.54 -23.91
C LEU A 933 -36.10 20.00 -24.43
N ASP A 934 -35.02 20.19 -23.68
CA ASP A 934 -33.70 19.63 -24.01
C ASP A 934 -33.73 18.10 -23.89
N ALA A 935 -34.41 17.57 -22.86
CA ALA A 935 -34.62 16.13 -22.72
C ALA A 935 -35.37 15.53 -23.92
N LEU A 936 -36.42 16.19 -24.42
CA LEU A 936 -37.14 15.78 -25.62
C LEU A 936 -36.26 15.84 -26.88
N ALA A 937 -35.44 16.88 -27.05
CA ALA A 937 -34.51 17.01 -28.18
C ALA A 937 -33.45 15.90 -28.18
N ILE A 938 -32.94 15.52 -27.00
CA ILE A 938 -31.99 14.39 -26.85
C ILE A 938 -32.64 13.06 -27.25
N LEU A 939 -33.93 12.88 -26.97
CA LEU A 939 -34.66 11.64 -27.27
C LEU A 939 -35.25 11.59 -28.69
N GLU A 940 -35.30 12.71 -29.42
CA GLU A 940 -35.84 12.78 -30.80
C GLU A 940 -35.28 11.72 -31.78
N PRO A 941 -33.99 11.32 -31.71
CA PRO A 941 -33.46 10.25 -32.55
C PRO A 941 -34.21 8.91 -32.42
N LEU A 942 -34.89 8.65 -31.29
CA LEU A 942 -35.69 7.44 -31.11
C LEU A 942 -36.98 7.42 -31.96
N LEU A 943 -37.43 8.57 -32.47
CA LEU A 943 -38.64 8.70 -33.30
C LEU A 943 -38.36 8.63 -34.81
N SER A 944 -37.11 8.82 -35.23
CA SER A 944 -36.73 8.88 -36.63
C SER A 944 -36.31 7.47 -37.09
N GLY A 945 -37.14 6.81 -37.91
CA GLY A 945 -36.79 5.51 -38.54
C GLY A 945 -35.55 5.60 -39.46
N PRO A 946 -35.38 4.67 -40.41
CA PRO A 946 -34.40 3.55 -40.43
C PRO A 946 -33.00 3.74 -39.78
N ALA A 947 -32.65 4.93 -39.29
CA ALA A 947 -31.36 5.27 -38.68
C ALA A 947 -31.17 4.73 -37.25
N THR A 948 -32.22 4.22 -36.59
CA THR A 948 -32.16 3.64 -35.25
C THR A 948 -31.52 2.24 -35.21
N GLY A 949 -31.19 1.66 -36.37
CA GLY A 949 -30.30 0.48 -36.48
C GLY A 949 -30.71 -0.75 -35.67
N GLY A 950 -31.97 -0.82 -35.22
CA GLY A 950 -32.42 -1.86 -34.31
C GLY A 950 -32.22 -1.52 -32.82
N VAL A 951 -32.88 -0.45 -32.38
CA VAL A 951 -33.16 -0.21 -30.97
C VAL A 951 -34.60 -0.66 -30.72
N ALA A 952 -34.88 -1.27 -29.56
CA ALA A 952 -36.24 -1.52 -29.10
C ALA A 952 -36.89 -0.20 -28.65
N ALA A 953 -37.11 0.75 -29.56
CA ALA A 953 -37.47 2.14 -29.24
C ALA A 953 -38.72 2.23 -28.33
N HIS A 954 -39.68 1.31 -28.52
CA HIS A 954 -40.89 1.18 -27.72
C HIS A 954 -40.64 1.12 -26.20
N GLN A 955 -39.47 0.71 -25.73
CA GLN A 955 -39.17 0.67 -24.29
C GLN A 955 -38.97 2.05 -23.66
N TRP A 956 -38.76 3.10 -24.46
CA TRP A 956 -38.46 4.45 -23.99
C TRP A 956 -39.52 5.49 -24.38
N LEU A 957 -40.38 5.16 -25.36
CA LEU A 957 -41.47 6.03 -25.83
C LEU A 957 -42.43 6.53 -24.73
N PRO A 958 -42.77 5.76 -23.68
CA PRO A 958 -43.66 6.25 -22.62
C PRO A 958 -43.08 7.47 -21.87
N ARG A 959 -41.77 7.47 -21.60
CA ARG A 959 -41.09 8.62 -20.99
C ARG A 959 -41.17 9.85 -21.89
N MET A 960 -40.97 9.67 -23.20
CA MET A 960 -41.12 10.77 -24.18
C MET A 960 -42.57 11.27 -24.23
N ALA A 961 -43.56 10.37 -24.21
CA ALA A 961 -44.98 10.72 -24.22
C ALA A 961 -45.36 11.53 -22.98
N ARG A 962 -44.91 11.10 -21.79
CA ARG A 962 -45.11 11.85 -20.54
C ARG A 962 -44.51 13.26 -20.62
N LEU A 963 -43.24 13.40 -21.05
CA LEU A 963 -42.59 14.70 -21.20
C LEU A 963 -43.32 15.60 -22.22
N ALA A 964 -43.74 15.05 -23.36
CA ALA A 964 -44.49 15.78 -24.38
C ALA A 964 -45.84 16.31 -23.83
N VAL A 965 -46.55 15.50 -23.05
CA VAL A 965 -47.80 15.90 -22.38
C VAL A 965 -47.55 16.96 -21.31
N GLU A 966 -46.49 16.83 -20.52
CA GLU A 966 -46.12 17.80 -19.47
C GLU A 966 -45.79 19.19 -20.04
N VAL A 967 -45.10 19.27 -21.18
CA VAL A 967 -44.79 20.55 -21.85
C VAL A 967 -45.93 21.06 -22.74
N GLY A 968 -47.00 20.27 -22.93
CA GLY A 968 -48.16 20.62 -23.74
C GLY A 968 -48.00 20.43 -25.25
N ASP A 969 -47.02 19.66 -25.72
CA ASP A 969 -46.79 19.37 -27.15
C ASP A 969 -47.62 18.15 -27.62
N LEU A 970 -48.92 18.38 -27.82
CA LEU A 970 -49.86 17.37 -28.31
C LEU A 970 -49.50 16.83 -29.72
N PRO A 971 -49.02 17.62 -30.69
CA PRO A 971 -48.52 17.10 -31.96
C PRO A 971 -47.39 16.07 -31.80
N LEU A 972 -46.41 16.33 -30.91
CA LEU A 972 -45.35 15.37 -30.61
C LEU A 972 -45.89 14.11 -29.92
N ALA A 973 -46.81 14.25 -28.96
CA ALA A 973 -47.44 13.10 -28.31
C ALA A 973 -48.14 12.17 -29.32
N ARG A 974 -48.84 12.72 -30.33
CA ARG A 974 -49.45 11.92 -31.41
C ARG A 974 -48.42 11.25 -32.31
N ARG A 975 -47.30 11.92 -32.62
CA ARG A 975 -46.17 11.31 -33.36
C ARG A 975 -45.57 10.13 -32.59
N ILE A 976 -45.47 10.24 -31.27
CA ILE A 976 -44.99 9.16 -30.40
C ILE A 976 -45.95 7.96 -30.43
N VAL A 977 -47.27 8.20 -30.34
CA VAL A 977 -48.28 7.13 -30.45
C VAL A 977 -48.19 6.44 -31.82
N ALA A 978 -48.08 7.19 -32.92
CA ALA A 978 -47.92 6.60 -34.26
C ALA A 978 -46.62 5.76 -34.39
N ALA A 979 -45.54 6.16 -33.71
CA ALA A 979 -44.33 5.36 -33.63
C ALA A 979 -44.55 4.06 -32.83
N CYS A 980 -45.29 4.12 -31.71
CA CYS A 980 -45.69 2.93 -30.96
C CYS A 980 -46.56 1.99 -31.80
N GLU A 981 -47.50 2.51 -32.62
CA GLU A 981 -48.32 1.70 -33.52
C GLU A 981 -47.47 0.97 -34.54
N ALA A 982 -46.48 1.66 -35.14
CA ALA A 982 -45.56 1.06 -36.10
C ALA A 982 -44.68 -0.03 -35.47
N GLU A 983 -44.28 0.11 -34.21
CA GLU A 983 -43.54 -0.93 -33.48
C GLU A 983 -44.43 -2.11 -33.08
N ALA A 984 -45.62 -1.85 -32.55
CA ALA A 984 -46.57 -2.89 -32.17
C ALA A 984 -47.07 -3.72 -33.37
N ALA A 985 -47.19 -3.09 -34.55
CA ALA A 985 -47.57 -3.80 -35.78
C ALA A 985 -46.51 -4.81 -36.26
N LYS A 986 -45.26 -4.71 -35.77
CA LYS A 986 -44.20 -5.68 -36.05
C LYS A 986 -44.28 -6.90 -35.14
N GLU A 987 -45.00 -6.86 -34.02
CA GLU A 987 -45.09 -7.98 -33.10
C GLU A 987 -45.96 -9.11 -33.69
N TRP A 988 -45.33 -10.25 -33.98
CA TRP A 988 -46.03 -11.47 -34.41
C TRP A 988 -46.82 -12.10 -33.25
N SER A 989 -46.31 -11.93 -32.03
CA SER A 989 -46.89 -12.40 -30.77
C SER A 989 -47.02 -11.19 -29.84
N PRO A 990 -48.19 -10.94 -29.21
CA PRO A 990 -48.35 -9.79 -28.32
C PRO A 990 -47.33 -9.78 -27.18
N ALA A 991 -46.51 -8.74 -27.10
CA ALA A 991 -45.46 -8.60 -26.11
C ALA A 991 -45.38 -7.15 -25.60
N ARG A 992 -44.17 -6.58 -25.54
CA ARG A 992 -43.90 -5.31 -24.84
C ARG A 992 -44.36 -4.08 -25.62
N ALA A 993 -44.19 -4.04 -26.95
CA ALA A 993 -44.54 -2.89 -27.77
C ALA A 993 -46.05 -2.64 -27.81
N GLY A 994 -46.87 -3.68 -27.85
CA GLY A 994 -48.33 -3.56 -27.75
C GLY A 994 -48.81 -3.01 -26.40
N VAL A 995 -48.11 -3.32 -25.30
CA VAL A 995 -48.40 -2.73 -23.97
C VAL A 995 -48.00 -1.26 -23.92
N THR A 996 -46.82 -0.93 -24.45
CA THR A 996 -46.33 0.45 -24.59
C THR A 996 -47.31 1.31 -25.40
N LEU A 997 -47.84 0.81 -26.51
CA LEU A 997 -48.80 1.54 -27.32
C LEU A 997 -50.01 1.99 -26.49
N ARG A 998 -50.59 1.09 -25.70
CA ARG A 998 -51.72 1.41 -24.81
C ARG A 998 -51.35 2.45 -23.76
N TRP A 999 -50.15 2.34 -23.18
CA TRP A 999 -49.65 3.32 -22.20
C TRP A 999 -49.48 4.72 -22.83
N CYS A 1000 -48.79 4.83 -23.98
CA CYS A 1000 -48.59 6.10 -24.66
C CYS A 1000 -49.91 6.72 -25.15
N ALA A 1001 -50.85 5.89 -25.64
CA ALA A 1001 -52.18 6.35 -26.04
C ALA A 1001 -52.96 6.91 -24.84
N GLY A 1002 -52.98 6.20 -23.71
CA GLY A 1002 -53.61 6.67 -22.47
C GLY A 1002 -53.02 7.99 -21.96
N LEU A 1003 -51.69 8.16 -22.04
CA LEU A 1003 -51.03 9.44 -21.73
C LEU A 1003 -51.49 10.58 -22.64
N ALA A 1004 -51.52 10.35 -23.96
CA ALA A 1004 -51.90 11.36 -24.95
C ALA A 1004 -53.39 11.75 -24.86
N GLU A 1005 -54.25 10.79 -24.50
CA GLU A 1005 -55.70 10.97 -24.36
C GLU A 1005 -56.12 11.38 -22.94
N SER A 1006 -55.19 11.38 -21.99
CA SER A 1006 -55.46 11.55 -20.55
C SER A 1006 -56.46 10.52 -20.00
N ASP A 1007 -56.38 9.28 -20.49
CA ASP A 1007 -57.14 8.13 -20.01
C ASP A 1007 -56.25 7.24 -19.12
N PRO A 1008 -56.58 7.08 -17.81
CA PRO A 1008 -55.78 6.28 -16.90
C PRO A 1008 -55.98 4.76 -17.07
N GLU A 1009 -57.08 4.28 -17.66
CA GLU A 1009 -57.35 2.82 -17.74
C GLU A 1009 -56.31 2.05 -18.55
N PRO A 1010 -55.93 2.48 -19.78
CA PRO A 1010 -54.88 1.82 -20.56
C PRO A 1010 -53.52 1.83 -19.87
N VAL A 1011 -53.23 2.86 -19.07
CA VAL A 1011 -51.99 3.03 -18.31
C VAL A 1011 -51.95 2.06 -17.11
N LEU A 1012 -53.05 1.94 -16.37
CA LEU A 1012 -53.17 0.96 -15.28
C LEU A 1012 -53.08 -0.49 -15.78
N ALA A 1013 -53.72 -0.79 -16.91
CA ALA A 1013 -53.62 -2.11 -17.54
C ALA A 1013 -52.16 -2.44 -17.95
N ALA A 1014 -51.38 -1.44 -18.36
CA ALA A 1014 -49.95 -1.60 -18.60
C ALA A 1014 -49.19 -1.90 -17.30
N ALA A 1015 -49.47 -1.16 -16.22
CA ALA A 1015 -48.87 -1.39 -14.90
C ALA A 1015 -49.15 -2.81 -14.37
N GLU A 1016 -50.40 -3.29 -14.47
CA GLU A 1016 -50.78 -4.65 -14.07
C GLU A 1016 -50.03 -5.72 -14.89
N ARG A 1017 -49.91 -5.50 -16.21
CA ARG A 1017 -49.17 -6.41 -17.08
C ARG A 1017 -47.68 -6.46 -16.71
N PHE A 1018 -47.05 -5.32 -16.42
CA PHE A 1018 -45.66 -5.26 -15.99
C PHE A 1018 -45.45 -5.90 -14.61
N ALA A 1019 -46.41 -5.74 -13.69
CA ALA A 1019 -46.39 -6.41 -12.40
C ALA A 1019 -46.38 -7.94 -12.54
N ALA A 1020 -47.26 -8.48 -13.40
CA ALA A 1020 -47.35 -9.92 -13.67
C ALA A 1020 -46.07 -10.52 -14.29
N LEU A 1021 -45.30 -9.69 -15.02
CA LEU A 1021 -44.06 -10.09 -15.68
C LEU A 1021 -42.80 -9.81 -14.84
N GLY A 1022 -42.92 -9.11 -13.71
CA GLY A 1022 -41.79 -8.73 -12.85
C GLY A 1022 -40.98 -7.52 -13.37
N ARG A 1023 -41.53 -6.72 -14.27
CA ARG A 1023 -40.90 -5.50 -14.82
C ARG A 1023 -41.10 -4.30 -13.88
N ARG A 1024 -40.34 -4.29 -12.79
CA ARG A 1024 -40.59 -3.42 -11.62
C ARG A 1024 -40.50 -1.93 -11.92
N ILE A 1025 -39.50 -1.48 -12.68
CA ILE A 1025 -39.34 -0.05 -12.99
C ILE A 1025 -40.45 0.47 -13.91
N GLU A 1026 -40.86 -0.33 -14.90
CA GLU A 1026 -41.94 0.02 -15.83
C GLU A 1026 -43.30 0.04 -15.13
N GLN A 1027 -43.53 -0.92 -14.22
CA GLN A 1027 -44.71 -0.91 -13.34
C GLN A 1027 -44.80 0.38 -12.53
N ALA A 1028 -43.70 0.80 -11.89
CA ALA A 1028 -43.67 2.01 -11.07
C ALA A 1028 -43.95 3.27 -11.90
N MET A 1029 -43.31 3.39 -13.07
CA MET A 1029 -43.51 4.52 -13.99
C MET A 1029 -44.95 4.60 -14.51
N ALA A 1030 -45.57 3.48 -14.88
CA ALA A 1030 -46.97 3.46 -15.32
C ALA A 1030 -47.93 3.86 -14.19
N LEU A 1031 -47.67 3.45 -12.94
CA LEU A 1031 -48.46 3.87 -11.78
C LEU A 1031 -48.31 5.38 -11.48
N GLU A 1032 -47.10 5.93 -11.58
CA GLU A 1032 -46.85 7.38 -11.45
C GLU A 1032 -47.61 8.17 -12.52
N ASP A 1033 -47.55 7.71 -13.78
CA ASP A 1033 -48.26 8.33 -14.91
C ASP A 1033 -49.77 8.32 -14.72
N ALA A 1034 -50.34 7.17 -14.33
CA ALA A 1034 -51.77 7.04 -14.02
C ALA A 1034 -52.17 7.97 -12.85
N ALA A 1035 -51.35 8.04 -11.80
CA ALA A 1035 -51.58 8.95 -10.68
C ALA A 1035 -51.58 10.42 -11.12
N GLY A 1036 -50.68 10.80 -12.03
CA GLY A 1036 -50.65 12.14 -12.63
C GLY A 1036 -51.92 12.47 -13.44
N ILE A 1037 -52.45 11.51 -14.21
CA ILE A 1037 -53.71 11.68 -14.93
C ILE A 1037 -54.89 11.86 -13.95
N PHE A 1038 -54.98 11.04 -12.90
CA PHE A 1038 -56.02 11.18 -11.88
C PHE A 1038 -55.91 12.50 -11.11
N ALA A 1039 -54.70 12.95 -10.79
CA ALA A 1039 -54.45 14.19 -10.08
C ALA A 1039 -54.93 15.40 -10.91
N ARG A 1040 -54.60 15.44 -12.21
CA ARG A 1040 -55.10 16.47 -13.15
C ARG A 1040 -56.62 16.41 -13.32
N SER A 1041 -57.20 15.21 -13.25
CA SER A 1041 -58.65 14.98 -13.31
C SER A 1041 -59.36 15.19 -11.97
N SER A 1042 -58.67 15.70 -10.94
CA SER A 1042 -59.20 15.92 -9.58
C SER A 1042 -59.75 14.66 -8.88
N MET A 1043 -59.32 13.47 -9.30
CA MET A 1043 -59.67 12.19 -8.67
C MET A 1043 -58.65 11.84 -7.57
N ILE A 1044 -58.69 12.62 -6.48
CA ILE A 1044 -57.67 12.64 -5.42
C ILE A 1044 -57.41 11.28 -4.77
N GLN A 1045 -58.45 10.46 -4.53
CA GLN A 1045 -58.29 9.13 -3.90
C GLN A 1045 -57.56 8.14 -4.82
N ALA A 1046 -57.89 8.12 -6.11
CA ALA A 1046 -57.23 7.26 -7.09
C ALA A 1046 -55.79 7.71 -7.33
N ALA A 1047 -55.56 9.03 -7.42
CA ALA A 1047 -54.23 9.61 -7.52
C ALA A 1047 -53.35 9.25 -6.31
N ALA A 1048 -53.89 9.32 -5.09
CA ALA A 1048 -53.17 8.95 -3.88
C ALA A 1048 -52.88 7.43 -3.83
N LEU A 1049 -53.84 6.58 -4.21
CA LEU A 1049 -53.67 5.13 -4.21
C LEU A 1049 -52.51 4.71 -5.13
N HIS A 1050 -52.57 5.08 -6.40
CA HIS A 1050 -51.57 4.67 -7.39
C HIS A 1050 -50.24 5.41 -7.21
N GLY A 1051 -50.27 6.66 -6.79
CA GLY A 1051 -49.07 7.42 -6.46
C GLY A 1051 -48.29 6.83 -5.29
N HIS A 1052 -48.97 6.40 -4.22
CA HIS A 1052 -48.30 5.70 -3.12
C HIS A 1052 -47.76 4.33 -3.54
N GLN A 1053 -48.47 3.57 -4.37
CA GLN A 1053 -47.97 2.31 -4.92
C GLN A 1053 -46.70 2.51 -5.76
N ALA A 1054 -46.66 3.56 -6.59
CA ALA A 1054 -45.45 3.93 -7.34
C ALA A 1054 -44.29 4.29 -6.40
N MET A 1055 -44.55 5.10 -5.37
CA MET A 1055 -43.54 5.48 -4.37
C MET A 1055 -42.99 4.28 -3.59
N GLU A 1056 -43.83 3.30 -3.23
CA GLU A 1056 -43.39 2.06 -2.58
C GLU A 1056 -42.40 1.30 -3.47
N LEU A 1057 -42.74 1.14 -4.75
CA LEU A 1057 -41.84 0.51 -5.73
C LEU A 1057 -40.53 1.29 -5.93
N TYR A 1058 -40.60 2.63 -6.05
CA TYR A 1058 -39.39 3.45 -6.16
C TYR A 1058 -38.50 3.36 -4.92
N ALA A 1059 -39.08 3.29 -3.72
CA ALA A 1059 -38.34 3.08 -2.49
C ALA A 1059 -37.66 1.70 -2.45
N GLU A 1060 -38.34 0.63 -2.88
CA GLU A 1060 -37.77 -0.71 -3.01
C GLU A 1060 -36.56 -0.75 -3.96
N LEU A 1061 -36.66 -0.04 -5.09
CA LEU A 1061 -35.59 0.06 -6.11
C LEU A 1061 -34.42 0.96 -5.68
N GLY A 1062 -34.66 1.88 -4.73
CA GLY A 1062 -33.73 2.96 -4.40
C GLY A 1062 -33.74 4.11 -5.41
N ALA A 1063 -34.84 4.30 -6.15
CA ALA A 1063 -35.04 5.34 -7.15
C ALA A 1063 -35.41 6.70 -6.50
N LEU A 1064 -34.45 7.29 -5.79
CA LEU A 1064 -34.66 8.49 -4.98
C LEU A 1064 -35.16 9.69 -5.77
N TRP A 1065 -34.71 9.86 -7.01
CA TRP A 1065 -35.14 10.98 -7.83
C TRP A 1065 -36.60 10.83 -8.25
N ASP A 1066 -37.01 9.65 -8.73
CA ASP A 1066 -38.40 9.38 -9.12
C ASP A 1066 -39.36 9.46 -7.92
N LEU A 1067 -38.91 9.00 -6.74
CA LEU A 1067 -39.66 9.13 -5.50
C LEU A 1067 -40.01 10.60 -5.20
N ARG A 1068 -39.01 11.49 -5.24
CA ARG A 1068 -39.24 12.93 -4.99
C ARG A 1068 -40.04 13.60 -6.10
N ARG A 1069 -39.86 13.16 -7.36
CA ARG A 1069 -40.69 13.63 -8.48
C ARG A 1069 -42.16 13.28 -8.24
N THR A 1070 -42.44 12.04 -7.86
CA THR A 1070 -43.81 11.58 -7.54
C THR A 1070 -44.38 12.34 -6.34
N GLU A 1071 -43.59 12.55 -5.28
CA GLU A 1071 -44.02 13.36 -4.12
C GLU A 1071 -44.36 14.80 -4.52
N THR A 1072 -43.54 15.41 -5.36
CA THR A 1072 -43.75 16.79 -5.85
C THR A 1072 -45.02 16.87 -6.71
N LEU A 1073 -45.23 15.89 -7.59
CA LEU A 1073 -46.44 15.76 -8.40
C LEU A 1073 -47.70 15.69 -7.52
N LEU A 1074 -47.73 14.80 -6.53
CA LEU A 1074 -48.88 14.62 -5.64
C LEU A 1074 -49.11 15.84 -4.73
N ALA A 1075 -48.04 16.43 -4.19
CA ALA A 1075 -48.11 17.62 -3.35
C ALA A 1075 -48.68 18.83 -4.11
N GLY A 1076 -48.37 18.98 -5.40
CA GLY A 1076 -48.94 20.00 -6.28
C GLY A 1076 -50.46 19.95 -6.39
N HIS A 1077 -51.06 18.79 -6.11
CA HIS A 1077 -52.51 18.57 -6.10
C HIS A 1077 -53.10 18.39 -4.69
N GLY A 1078 -52.35 18.76 -3.64
CA GLY A 1078 -52.81 18.71 -2.24
C GLY A 1078 -52.85 17.31 -1.63
N ILE A 1079 -52.25 16.31 -2.28
CA ILE A 1079 -52.15 14.94 -1.77
C ILE A 1079 -50.88 14.83 -0.94
N VAL A 1080 -51.04 14.72 0.37
CA VAL A 1080 -49.93 14.60 1.34
C VAL A 1080 -50.00 13.23 2.00
N ARG A 1081 -48.85 12.56 2.12
CA ARG A 1081 -48.73 11.22 2.70
C ARG A 1081 -49.27 11.18 4.13
N ALA A 1082 -50.35 10.43 4.35
CA ALA A 1082 -50.88 10.13 5.68
C ALA A 1082 -49.96 9.11 6.38
N GLY A 1083 -48.90 9.58 7.02
CA GLY A 1083 -47.95 8.69 7.69
C GLY A 1083 -46.53 9.22 7.87
N GLY A 1084 -46.25 10.47 7.50
CA GLY A 1084 -45.02 11.14 7.92
C GLY A 1084 -45.00 11.34 9.44
N ARG A 1085 -44.67 10.29 10.21
CA ARG A 1085 -43.90 10.52 11.44
C ARG A 1085 -42.74 11.41 10.99
N ARG A 1086 -42.66 12.65 11.50
CA ARG A 1086 -41.37 13.34 11.56
C ARG A 1086 -40.42 12.33 12.16
N ALA A 1087 -39.55 11.78 11.32
CA ALA A 1087 -38.54 10.87 11.80
C ALA A 1087 -37.80 11.65 12.91
N PRO A 1088 -37.54 11.03 14.08
CA PRO A 1088 -36.76 11.71 15.10
C PRO A 1088 -35.52 12.29 14.44
N SER A 1089 -35.16 13.53 14.79
CA SER A 1089 -34.00 14.27 14.24
C SER A 1089 -32.64 13.60 14.55
N HIS A 1090 -32.67 12.37 15.07
CA HIS A 1090 -31.55 11.59 15.52
C HIS A 1090 -31.71 10.16 14.99
N LEU A 1091 -30.58 9.56 14.64
CA LEU A 1091 -30.52 8.15 14.25
C LEU A 1091 -30.86 7.27 15.46
N SER A 1092 -31.68 6.24 15.23
CA SER A 1092 -31.88 5.16 16.20
C SER A 1092 -30.59 4.33 16.36
N PRO A 1093 -30.44 3.54 17.44
CA PRO A 1093 -29.26 2.69 17.63
C PRO A 1093 -29.00 1.73 16.47
N THR A 1094 -30.06 1.18 15.88
CA THR A 1094 -29.98 0.30 14.71
C THR A 1094 -29.53 1.07 13.47
N GLU A 1095 -30.05 2.29 13.25
CA GLU A 1095 -29.63 3.17 12.16
C GLU A 1095 -28.17 3.65 12.32
N TYR A 1096 -27.70 3.91 13.53
CA TYR A 1096 -26.27 4.18 13.79
C TYR A 1096 -25.40 2.98 13.41
N LYS A 1097 -25.82 1.77 13.79
CA LYS A 1097 -25.08 0.55 13.47
C LYS A 1097 -25.04 0.29 11.97
N VAL A 1098 -26.16 0.52 11.28
CA VAL A 1098 -26.25 0.46 9.82
C VAL A 1098 -25.36 1.53 9.18
N ALA A 1099 -25.37 2.76 9.70
CA ALA A 1099 -24.51 3.85 9.20
C ALA A 1099 -23.01 3.55 9.37
N GLU A 1100 -22.59 2.96 10.50
CA GLU A 1100 -21.21 2.51 10.73
C GLU A 1100 -20.78 1.46 9.71
N LEU A 1101 -21.62 0.45 9.46
CA LEU A 1101 -21.30 -0.62 8.53
C LEU A 1101 -21.31 -0.14 7.07
N VAL A 1102 -22.22 0.78 6.71
CA VAL A 1102 -22.20 1.45 5.42
C VAL A 1102 -20.94 2.29 5.25
N ALA A 1103 -20.55 3.06 6.25
CA ALA A 1103 -19.33 3.87 6.24
C ALA A 1103 -18.04 3.01 6.16
N ALA A 1104 -18.10 1.77 6.63
CA ALA A 1104 -17.06 0.77 6.48
C ALA A 1104 -17.07 0.03 5.13
N GLY A 1105 -17.98 0.39 4.22
CA GLY A 1105 -18.06 -0.16 2.86
C GLY A 1105 -18.81 -1.49 2.73
N TRP A 1106 -19.53 -1.92 3.76
CA TRP A 1106 -20.20 -3.23 3.75
C TRP A 1106 -21.41 -3.25 2.83
N ALA A 1107 -21.66 -4.37 2.16
CA ALA A 1107 -22.82 -4.57 1.29
C ALA A 1107 -24.12 -4.78 2.11
N ASN A 1108 -25.28 -4.42 1.55
CA ASN A 1108 -26.58 -4.53 2.24
C ASN A 1108 -26.91 -5.95 2.73
N GLY A 1109 -26.49 -6.97 1.97
CA GLY A 1109 -26.63 -8.37 2.38
C GLY A 1109 -25.76 -8.73 3.58
N GLU A 1110 -24.53 -8.22 3.64
CA GLU A 1110 -23.59 -8.44 4.75
C GLU A 1110 -24.07 -7.71 6.01
N ILE A 1111 -24.60 -6.49 5.87
CA ILE A 1111 -25.21 -5.73 6.96
C ILE A 1111 -26.44 -6.47 7.50
N GLY A 1112 -27.28 -7.01 6.61
CA GLY A 1112 -28.46 -7.81 6.99
C GLY A 1112 -28.08 -9.07 7.76
N MET A 1113 -27.03 -9.77 7.33
CA MET A 1113 -26.50 -10.92 8.07
C MET A 1113 -25.89 -10.52 9.41
N ALA A 1114 -25.07 -9.46 9.45
CA ALA A 1114 -24.39 -8.99 10.65
C ALA A 1114 -25.36 -8.49 11.73
N LEU A 1115 -26.47 -7.87 11.33
CA LEU A 1115 -27.48 -7.32 12.23
C LEU A 1115 -28.72 -8.22 12.38
N SER A 1116 -28.75 -9.38 11.73
CA SER A 1116 -29.93 -10.27 11.67
C SER A 1116 -31.20 -9.56 11.20
N LEU A 1117 -31.07 -8.69 10.19
CA LEU A 1117 -32.15 -7.91 9.60
C LEU A 1117 -32.45 -8.39 8.17
N PRO A 1118 -33.74 -8.46 7.77
CA PRO A 1118 -34.11 -8.65 6.37
C PRO A 1118 -33.51 -7.55 5.48
N ARG A 1119 -33.13 -7.86 4.24
CA ARG A 1119 -32.51 -6.90 3.31
C ARG A 1119 -33.36 -5.64 3.08
N ALA A 1120 -34.69 -5.78 3.08
CA ALA A 1120 -35.62 -4.65 3.00
C ALA A 1120 -35.53 -3.71 4.22
N ALA A 1121 -35.37 -4.26 5.43
CA ALA A 1121 -35.22 -3.47 6.66
C ALA A 1121 -33.87 -2.75 6.71
N VAL A 1122 -32.80 -3.38 6.22
CA VAL A 1122 -31.49 -2.72 6.06
C VAL A 1122 -31.60 -1.54 5.11
N GLN A 1123 -32.23 -1.73 3.95
CA GLN A 1123 -32.43 -0.67 2.96
C GLN A 1123 -33.25 0.49 3.55
N GLU A 1124 -34.32 0.20 4.29
CA GLU A 1124 -35.12 1.21 4.99
C GLU A 1124 -34.28 1.99 6.01
N HIS A 1125 -33.43 1.30 6.79
CA HIS A 1125 -32.53 1.97 7.73
C HIS A 1125 -31.47 2.82 7.02
N ILE A 1126 -30.94 2.40 5.87
CA ILE A 1126 -30.00 3.21 5.09
C ILE A 1126 -30.67 4.47 4.55
N LEU A 1127 -31.90 4.35 4.02
CA LEU A 1127 -32.68 5.48 3.55
C LEU A 1127 -32.97 6.47 4.69
N ASN A 1128 -33.34 5.96 5.86
CA ASN A 1128 -33.56 6.78 7.04
C ASN A 1128 -32.26 7.44 7.53
N VAL A 1129 -31.11 6.74 7.44
CA VAL A 1129 -29.80 7.32 7.74
C VAL A 1129 -29.52 8.48 6.80
N VAL A 1130 -29.58 8.26 5.48
CA VAL A 1130 -29.31 9.28 4.47
C VAL A 1130 -30.21 10.51 4.66
N ALA A 1131 -31.51 10.28 4.89
CA ALA A 1131 -32.48 11.35 5.12
C ALA A 1131 -32.24 12.14 6.42
N LYS A 1132 -31.83 11.47 7.51
CA LYS A 1132 -31.61 12.11 8.82
C LYS A 1132 -30.25 12.81 8.92
N THR A 1133 -29.25 12.35 8.17
CA THR A 1133 -27.89 12.92 8.20
C THR A 1133 -27.68 14.01 7.15
N GLY A 1134 -28.60 14.16 6.19
CA GLY A 1134 -28.42 15.05 5.05
C GLY A 1134 -27.36 14.57 4.07
N ALA A 1135 -26.92 13.31 4.19
CA ALA A 1135 -26.11 12.64 3.18
C ALA A 1135 -26.87 12.64 1.84
N ARG A 1136 -26.14 12.81 0.73
CA ARG A 1136 -26.74 12.82 -0.62
C ARG A 1136 -27.00 11.41 -1.14
N SER A 1137 -26.23 10.44 -0.67
CA SER A 1137 -26.29 9.04 -1.09
C SER A 1137 -25.69 8.12 -0.02
N ARG A 1138 -25.88 6.80 -0.18
CA ARG A 1138 -25.22 5.77 0.66
C ARG A 1138 -23.69 5.95 0.72
N LEU A 1139 -23.07 6.30 -0.41
CA LEU A 1139 -21.61 6.51 -0.50
C LEU A 1139 -21.13 7.75 0.26
N SER A 1140 -22.02 8.71 0.47
CA SER A 1140 -21.71 9.92 1.26
C SER A 1140 -21.88 9.72 2.77
N VAL A 1141 -22.32 8.55 3.22
CA VAL A 1141 -22.29 8.17 4.64
C VAL A 1141 -20.85 7.76 4.98
N THR A 1142 -20.00 8.75 5.23
CA THR A 1142 -18.59 8.55 5.58
C THR A 1142 -18.42 8.31 7.08
N PRO A 1143 -17.29 7.69 7.52
CA PRO A 1143 -17.00 7.55 8.94
C PRO A 1143 -17.05 8.88 9.70
N GLN A 1144 -16.57 9.96 9.08
CA GLN A 1144 -16.60 11.34 9.59
C GLN A 1144 -18.03 11.86 9.80
N LEU A 1145 -18.95 11.57 8.88
CA LEU A 1145 -20.36 11.94 9.02
C LEU A 1145 -21.01 11.18 10.18
N VAL A 1146 -20.75 9.88 10.31
CA VAL A 1146 -21.25 9.04 11.40
C VAL A 1146 -20.72 9.51 12.77
N GLU A 1147 -19.47 9.97 12.81
CA GLU A 1147 -18.81 10.48 14.01
C GLU A 1147 -19.34 11.87 14.42
N SER A 1148 -19.63 12.75 13.46
CA SER A 1148 -20.27 14.06 13.72
C SER A 1148 -21.65 13.94 14.39
N LEU A 1149 -22.36 12.84 14.11
CA LEU A 1149 -23.66 12.54 14.71
C LEU A 1149 -23.53 12.03 16.15
N ARG A 1150 -22.39 11.45 16.54
CA ARG A 1150 -22.14 11.08 17.96
C ARG A 1150 -21.89 12.30 18.84
N GLY A 1151 -21.24 13.34 18.30
CA GLY A 1151 -20.94 14.57 19.02
C GLY A 1151 -22.15 15.43 19.36
N SER A 1152 -23.22 15.36 18.56
CA SER A 1152 -24.44 16.17 18.73
C SER A 1152 -25.46 15.59 19.72
N ALA A 1153 -25.34 14.31 20.11
CA ALA A 1153 -26.20 13.67 21.09
C ALA A 1153 -25.84 14.00 22.56
N GLY A 1154 -24.67 14.61 22.82
CA GLY A 1154 -24.10 14.82 24.16
C GLY A 1154 -24.33 16.21 24.80
N THR A 1155 -24.94 17.18 24.12
CA THR A 1155 -24.97 18.59 24.58
C THR A 1155 -26.35 19.14 24.91
N GLY A 1156 -27.32 18.29 25.23
CA GLY A 1156 -28.63 18.70 25.77
C GLY A 1156 -28.59 19.03 27.26
N ARG A 1157 -28.01 20.17 27.66
CA ARG A 1157 -28.32 20.79 28.97
C ARG A 1157 -29.77 21.29 28.93
N PRO A 1158 -30.62 20.98 29.92
CA PRO A 1158 -31.98 21.51 29.95
C PRO A 1158 -31.95 23.02 30.25
N ARG A 1159 -32.64 23.80 29.41
CA ARG A 1159 -33.11 25.13 29.79
C ARG A 1159 -34.58 25.00 30.18
N GLY A 1160 -34.89 25.33 31.43
CA GLY A 1160 -36.25 25.42 31.97
C GLY A 1160 -36.70 24.15 32.67
#